data_AF-A0A7G7MIB3-F1
#
_entry.id   AF-A0A7G7MIB3-F1
#
_cell.length_a   1.000
_cell.length_b   1.000
_cell.length_c   1.000
_cell.angle_alpha   90.00
_cell.angle_beta   90.00
_cell.angle_gamma   90.00
#
_symmetry.space_group_name_H-M   'P 1'
#
loop_
_entity.id
_entity.type
_entity.pdbx_description
1 polymer ?
#
loop_
_entity_poly.entity_id
_entity_poly.type
_entity_poly.pdbx_seq_one_letter_code
_entity_poly.pdbx_strand_id
1 'polypeptide(L)'
;MAKTPVETAAPPRTSGPAGLVALGTAIAVLVAAGLTVLSGARPLTALGLPDPGVLTTAGLPAVRAVAEVGMVLTIGALLLAAFLVPPQRSGYLDVAGYRALRTATWTGVVWLVAAVLLVPLNVADALGRPVSDVLDVGLLVDVVPQLAASTAWAWTAVIALLVVVGCRSVLTWGWSTVLFGLSVVGPLPVTLTGHSAAGGSHDLATDSLVLHVLAAALWVGGLVAVIALAAGRGPDRGVALSTAVPRFSQLALVCWIVLAGTGIVNALTRIAPGALFTSYYGGLLLAKAGALLALGALGALHRRRTVGPASRGEPRALLRLGGVEILLMLATIGLAVALGRTAAPDDGSGAPSRAEALIGYDLNGPPTLERLLFDWRFDLIFGTAAIVLAVVYLLGVCKLRARGDAWPLGRTLAWLSGCAAMLVATSSGIGRYGPAMFSVHMGEHMILSMLVPILLVLGGPVTLALRTLPTGGRTGPPGPREWLLVGVHSPLSRWLTHPLVALPLFVGSYYALYFSGIFPAALPEHGAHVLMNLHFLLVGALFFWPIIGIDPSPRRLPPVARLAVVFASVPFHAFFGVALMSSATVIGGDFYRALALPWVPDLLQDQRLGGGLAWASGELPLLLVVIALLIQWSRHDERSARRDDRRAEHDGDADLRAYNAMLHRLATETRPSVAESDILESSPGHTDRGGDAAGEMSEARSEPDDGSVSAGQRADRASSEPPEPAR
;
A
#
# COMPACT_ATOMS: atom_id res chain seq x y z
N MET A 1 -15.01 -55.53 -42.17
CA MET A 1 -15.11 -55.31 -40.71
C MET A 1 -15.00 -53.83 -40.43
N ALA A 2 -16.12 -53.20 -40.08
CA ALA A 2 -16.20 -51.77 -39.81
C ALA A 2 -15.54 -51.41 -38.47
N LYS A 3 -14.68 -50.38 -38.46
CA LYS A 3 -14.21 -49.73 -37.23
C LYS A 3 -15.33 -48.85 -36.70
N THR A 4 -15.90 -49.21 -35.56
CA THR A 4 -16.78 -48.34 -34.78
C THR A 4 -15.99 -47.12 -34.29
N PRO A 5 -16.48 -45.89 -34.49
CA PRO A 5 -15.87 -44.71 -33.91
C PRO A 5 -16.12 -44.71 -32.40
N VAL A 6 -15.06 -44.56 -31.61
CA VAL A 6 -15.15 -44.29 -30.17
C VAL A 6 -15.74 -42.89 -30.02
N GLU A 7 -17.01 -42.83 -29.65
CA GLU A 7 -17.70 -41.60 -29.30
C GLU A 7 -17.05 -41.04 -28.02
N THR A 8 -16.11 -40.11 -28.18
CA THR A 8 -15.57 -39.33 -27.06
C THR A 8 -16.70 -38.43 -26.55
N ALA A 9 -17.45 -38.91 -25.55
CA ALA A 9 -18.42 -38.12 -24.83
C ALA A 9 -17.76 -36.81 -24.36
N ALA A 10 -18.22 -35.68 -24.91
CA ALA A 10 -17.78 -34.37 -24.46
C ALA A 10 -18.04 -34.25 -22.95
N PRO A 11 -17.06 -33.87 -22.12
CA PRO A 11 -17.27 -33.79 -20.69
C PRO A 11 -18.39 -32.77 -20.40
N PRO A 12 -19.35 -33.08 -19.51
CA PRO A 12 -20.46 -32.19 -19.22
C PRO A 12 -19.93 -30.83 -18.75
N ARG A 13 -20.40 -29.76 -19.42
CA ARG A 13 -20.12 -28.36 -19.08
C ARG A 13 -20.77 -28.03 -17.74
N THR A 14 -20.15 -28.40 -16.63
CA THR A 14 -20.53 -27.87 -15.33
C THR A 14 -20.18 -26.38 -15.32
N SER A 15 -21.19 -25.53 -15.26
CA SER A 15 -21.10 -24.08 -15.12
C SER A 15 -20.14 -23.75 -13.97
N GLY A 16 -19.04 -23.04 -14.27
CA GLY A 16 -18.17 -22.48 -13.24
C GLY A 16 -18.94 -21.45 -12.36
N PRO A 17 -18.27 -20.79 -11.41
CA PRO A 17 -18.92 -19.79 -10.55
C PRO A 17 -19.49 -18.59 -11.33
N ALA A 18 -19.17 -18.45 -12.63
CA ALA A 18 -19.70 -17.40 -13.49
C ALA A 18 -21.23 -17.29 -13.47
N GLY A 19 -21.95 -18.43 -13.48
CA GLY A 19 -23.42 -18.42 -13.41
C GLY A 19 -23.93 -17.90 -12.05
N LEU A 20 -23.26 -18.28 -10.97
CA LEU A 20 -23.56 -17.82 -9.62
C LEU A 20 -23.30 -16.31 -9.47
N VAL A 21 -22.17 -15.84 -9.98
CA VAL A 21 -21.79 -14.42 -9.95
C VAL A 21 -22.75 -13.59 -10.80
N ALA A 22 -23.14 -14.07 -11.98
CA ALA A 22 -24.13 -13.39 -12.82
C ALA A 22 -25.48 -13.27 -12.11
N LEU A 23 -25.97 -14.36 -11.50
CA LEU A 23 -27.19 -14.35 -10.69
C LEU A 23 -27.08 -13.38 -9.51
N GLY A 24 -26.00 -13.47 -8.73
CA GLY A 24 -25.78 -12.58 -7.60
C GLY A 24 -25.64 -11.11 -7.99
N THR A 25 -25.04 -10.82 -9.16
CA THR A 25 -24.96 -9.46 -9.71
C THR A 25 -26.35 -8.95 -10.09
N ALA A 26 -27.17 -9.79 -10.73
CA ALA A 26 -28.56 -9.44 -11.04
C ALA A 26 -29.36 -9.16 -9.76
N ILE A 27 -29.19 -9.97 -8.70
CA ILE A 27 -29.79 -9.71 -7.39
C ILE A 27 -29.29 -8.39 -6.81
N ALA A 28 -27.98 -8.13 -6.83
CA ALA A 28 -27.41 -6.88 -6.33
C ALA A 28 -28.00 -5.65 -7.04
N VAL A 29 -28.13 -5.71 -8.37
CA VAL A 29 -28.75 -4.66 -9.19
C VAL A 29 -30.22 -4.46 -8.85
N LEU A 30 -30.99 -5.55 -8.77
CA LEU A 30 -32.42 -5.50 -8.45
C LEU A 30 -32.65 -4.96 -7.03
N VAL A 31 -31.84 -5.36 -6.06
CA VAL A 31 -31.91 -4.87 -4.68
C VAL A 31 -31.52 -3.38 -4.63
N ALA A 32 -30.43 -2.98 -5.28
CA ALA A 32 -29.98 -1.60 -5.31
C ALA A 32 -31.02 -0.66 -5.93
N ALA A 33 -31.43 -0.94 -7.17
CA ALA A 33 -32.41 -0.12 -7.87
C ALA A 33 -33.81 -0.20 -7.22
N GLY A 34 -34.25 -1.41 -6.85
CA GLY A 34 -35.56 -1.63 -6.25
C GLY A 34 -35.72 -0.94 -4.91
N LEU A 35 -34.76 -1.07 -3.99
CA LEU A 35 -34.83 -0.41 -2.69
C LEU A 35 -34.69 1.11 -2.81
N THR A 36 -33.85 1.62 -3.72
CA THR A 36 -33.77 3.09 -3.97
C THR A 36 -35.07 3.66 -4.52
N VAL A 37 -35.77 2.93 -5.39
CA VAL A 37 -37.09 3.37 -5.89
C VAL A 37 -38.15 3.28 -4.81
N LEU A 38 -38.18 2.19 -4.03
CA LEU A 38 -39.15 1.95 -2.96
C LEU A 38 -38.97 2.90 -1.77
N SER A 39 -37.74 3.34 -1.48
CA SER A 39 -37.49 4.31 -0.41
C SER A 39 -38.05 5.70 -0.72
N GLY A 40 -38.48 5.95 -1.97
CA GLY A 40 -38.93 7.26 -2.41
C GLY A 40 -37.82 8.31 -2.37
N ALA A 41 -36.55 7.89 -2.27
CA ALA A 41 -35.40 8.78 -2.18
C ALA A 41 -35.26 9.58 -3.49
N ARG A 42 -35.87 10.77 -3.50
CA ARG A 42 -35.69 11.80 -4.51
C ARG A 42 -35.02 13.02 -3.85
N PRO A 43 -33.75 12.89 -3.44
CA PRO A 43 -33.07 13.95 -2.69
C PRO A 43 -33.07 15.30 -3.42
N LEU A 44 -33.06 15.29 -4.75
CA LEU A 44 -33.10 16.50 -5.59
C LEU A 44 -34.46 17.19 -5.59
N THR A 45 -35.57 16.44 -5.70
CA THR A 45 -36.90 17.07 -5.65
C THR A 45 -37.24 17.58 -4.25
N ALA A 46 -36.66 16.98 -3.20
CA ALA A 46 -36.73 17.51 -1.84
C ALA A 46 -35.98 18.86 -1.70
N LEU A 47 -34.98 19.11 -2.55
CA LEU A 47 -34.26 20.38 -2.67
C LEU A 47 -34.86 21.33 -3.73
N GLY A 48 -36.01 21.00 -4.32
CA GLY A 48 -36.68 21.82 -5.34
C GLY A 48 -36.07 21.74 -6.75
N LEU A 49 -35.15 20.81 -7.00
CA LEU A 49 -34.54 20.58 -8.32
C LEU A 49 -35.41 19.65 -9.19
N PRO A 50 -35.32 19.76 -10.53
CA PRO A 50 -36.05 18.89 -11.44
C PRO A 50 -35.60 17.42 -11.33
N ASP A 51 -36.51 16.49 -11.65
CA ASP A 51 -36.24 15.05 -11.63
C ASP A 51 -35.33 14.66 -12.82
N PRO A 52 -34.14 14.06 -12.61
CA PRO A 52 -33.26 13.64 -13.70
C PRO A 52 -33.79 12.44 -14.50
N GLY A 53 -34.95 11.90 -14.13
CA GLY A 53 -35.67 10.85 -14.84
C GLY A 53 -35.24 9.44 -14.45
N VAL A 54 -36.11 8.45 -14.76
CA VAL A 54 -35.98 7.05 -14.30
C VAL A 54 -34.65 6.40 -14.69
N LEU A 55 -34.10 6.74 -15.87
CA LEU A 55 -32.79 6.24 -16.31
C LEU A 55 -31.67 6.65 -15.35
N THR A 56 -31.74 7.83 -14.76
CA THR A 56 -30.77 8.29 -13.76
C THR A 56 -31.14 7.76 -12.37
N THR A 57 -32.39 7.89 -11.95
CA THR A 57 -32.85 7.51 -10.60
C THR A 57 -32.66 6.02 -10.31
N ALA A 58 -32.97 5.13 -11.26
CA ALA A 58 -32.82 3.69 -11.12
C ALA A 58 -31.50 3.18 -11.75
N GLY A 59 -31.04 3.80 -12.84
CA GLY A 59 -29.82 3.38 -13.53
C GLY A 59 -28.55 3.68 -12.73
N LEU A 60 -28.48 4.80 -12.00
CA LEU A 60 -27.31 5.12 -11.17
C LEU A 60 -27.03 4.06 -10.09
N PRO A 61 -27.98 3.68 -9.21
CA PRO A 61 -27.74 2.59 -8.25
C PRO A 61 -27.51 1.23 -8.93
N ALA A 62 -28.15 0.96 -10.07
CA ALA A 62 -27.91 -0.28 -10.82
C ALA A 62 -26.48 -0.37 -11.36
N VAL A 63 -26.00 0.66 -12.06
CA VAL A 63 -24.64 0.71 -12.61
C VAL A 63 -23.61 0.77 -11.49
N ARG A 64 -23.91 1.44 -10.37
CA ARG A 64 -23.06 1.43 -9.18
C ARG A 64 -22.91 0.03 -8.59
N ALA A 65 -23.98 -0.74 -8.47
CA ALA A 65 -23.89 -2.13 -8.03
C ALA A 65 -23.03 -2.98 -8.98
N VAL A 66 -23.14 -2.78 -10.30
CA VAL A 66 -22.27 -3.45 -11.29
C VAL A 66 -20.81 -3.04 -11.12
N ALA A 67 -20.53 -1.75 -10.91
CA ALA A 67 -19.18 -1.23 -10.69
C ALA A 67 -18.55 -1.83 -9.43
N GLU A 68 -19.29 -1.83 -8.31
CA GLU A 68 -18.82 -2.38 -7.03
C GLU A 68 -18.57 -3.89 -7.14
N VAL A 69 -19.46 -4.65 -7.77
CA VAL A 69 -19.23 -6.09 -8.02
C VAL A 69 -18.01 -6.31 -8.92
N GLY A 70 -17.89 -5.59 -10.04
CA GLY A 70 -16.74 -5.69 -10.95
C GLY A 70 -15.41 -5.39 -10.26
N MET A 71 -15.37 -4.33 -9.44
CA MET A 71 -14.22 -3.93 -8.63
C MET A 71 -13.82 -5.03 -7.63
N VAL A 72 -14.76 -5.49 -6.82
CA VAL A 72 -14.54 -6.51 -5.78
C VAL A 72 -14.01 -7.81 -6.41
N LEU A 73 -14.59 -8.24 -7.53
CA LEU A 73 -14.14 -9.42 -8.26
C LEU A 73 -12.72 -9.25 -8.84
N THR A 74 -12.39 -8.06 -9.33
CA THR A 74 -11.05 -7.74 -9.87
C THR A 74 -9.99 -7.78 -8.77
N ILE A 75 -10.25 -7.12 -7.64
CA ILE A 75 -9.37 -7.12 -6.47
C ILE A 75 -9.19 -8.56 -5.95
N GLY A 76 -10.28 -9.33 -5.85
CA GLY A 76 -10.26 -10.73 -5.42
C GLY A 76 -9.44 -11.65 -6.33
N ALA A 77 -9.56 -11.49 -7.64
CA ALA A 77 -8.80 -12.24 -8.62
C ALA A 77 -7.30 -11.91 -8.58
N LEU A 78 -6.95 -10.62 -8.42
CA LEU A 78 -5.56 -10.19 -8.23
C LEU A 78 -4.98 -10.64 -6.89
N LEU A 79 -5.79 -10.63 -5.82
CA LEU A 79 -5.42 -11.19 -4.51
C LEU A 79 -5.06 -12.68 -4.64
N LEU A 80 -5.84 -13.44 -5.40
CA LEU A 80 -5.58 -14.86 -5.65
C LEU A 80 -4.25 -15.06 -6.39
N ALA A 81 -4.02 -14.28 -7.45
CA ALA A 81 -2.80 -14.34 -8.26
C ALA A 81 -1.54 -13.93 -7.49
N ALA A 82 -1.64 -12.89 -6.65
CA ALA A 82 -0.51 -12.32 -5.95
C ALA A 82 -0.16 -13.07 -4.65
N PHE A 83 -1.13 -13.57 -3.89
CA PHE A 83 -0.86 -13.98 -2.50
C PHE A 83 -1.41 -15.36 -2.09
N LEU A 84 -2.43 -15.88 -2.77
CA LEU A 84 -3.09 -17.11 -2.33
C LEU A 84 -2.59 -18.36 -3.06
N VAL A 85 -2.05 -18.21 -4.28
CA VAL A 85 -1.51 -19.31 -5.08
C VAL A 85 0.00 -19.11 -5.31
N PRO A 86 0.82 -20.18 -5.26
CA PRO A 86 2.25 -20.06 -5.54
C PRO A 86 2.54 -19.68 -7.00
N PRO A 87 3.55 -18.81 -7.24
CA PRO A 87 4.15 -18.67 -8.56
C PRO A 87 5.08 -19.84 -8.88
N GLN A 88 5.48 -19.95 -10.15
CA GLN A 88 6.52 -20.88 -10.58
C GLN A 88 7.89 -20.45 -10.06
N ARG A 89 8.85 -21.39 -10.01
CA ARG A 89 10.24 -21.10 -9.60
C ARG A 89 10.93 -20.06 -10.48
N SER A 90 10.50 -19.93 -11.74
CA SER A 90 10.98 -18.94 -12.70
C SER A 90 10.51 -17.50 -12.40
N GLY A 91 9.61 -17.31 -11.42
CA GLY A 91 9.00 -16.01 -11.09
C GLY A 91 7.76 -15.67 -11.93
N TYR A 92 7.42 -16.51 -12.92
CA TYR A 92 6.19 -16.41 -13.68
C TYR A 92 4.99 -16.97 -12.90
N LEU A 93 3.79 -16.50 -13.25
CA LEU A 93 2.55 -17.02 -12.68
C LEU A 93 2.35 -18.49 -13.07
N ASP A 94 1.85 -19.28 -12.12
CA ASP A 94 1.39 -20.63 -12.39
C ASP A 94 0.01 -20.63 -13.08
N VAL A 95 -0.48 -21.77 -13.56
CA VAL A 95 -1.75 -21.91 -14.30
C VAL A 95 -2.92 -21.28 -13.55
N ALA A 96 -3.02 -21.53 -12.24
CA ALA A 96 -4.07 -20.94 -11.41
C ALA A 96 -3.91 -19.41 -11.27
N GLY A 97 -2.69 -18.90 -11.12
CA GLY A 97 -2.40 -17.47 -11.08
C GLY A 97 -2.71 -16.77 -12.42
N TYR A 98 -2.37 -17.39 -13.54
CA TYR A 98 -2.69 -16.86 -14.87
C TYR A 98 -4.20 -16.86 -15.15
N ARG A 99 -4.92 -17.92 -14.74
CA ARG A 99 -6.40 -17.94 -14.81
C ARG A 99 -7.00 -16.82 -13.98
N ALA A 100 -6.47 -16.57 -12.79
CA ALA A 100 -6.91 -15.47 -11.94
C ALA A 100 -6.67 -14.10 -12.61
N LEU A 101 -5.50 -13.89 -13.22
CA LEU A 101 -5.20 -12.67 -13.97
C LEU A 101 -6.15 -12.45 -15.17
N ARG A 102 -6.49 -13.53 -15.89
CA ARG A 102 -7.51 -13.46 -16.96
C ARG A 102 -8.89 -13.11 -16.43
N THR A 103 -9.29 -13.66 -15.28
CA THR A 103 -10.54 -13.29 -14.61
C THR A 103 -10.52 -11.80 -14.24
N ALA A 104 -9.44 -11.34 -13.61
CA ALA A 104 -9.25 -9.92 -13.25
C ALA A 104 -9.36 -8.99 -14.46
N THR A 105 -8.86 -9.42 -15.63
CA THR A 105 -9.00 -8.66 -16.87
C THR A 105 -10.46 -8.45 -17.26
N TRP A 106 -11.28 -9.52 -17.25
CA TRP A 106 -12.68 -9.42 -17.66
C TRP A 106 -13.54 -8.69 -16.64
N THR A 107 -13.36 -8.97 -15.35
CA THR A 107 -14.07 -8.25 -14.29
C THR A 107 -13.62 -6.78 -14.22
N GLY A 108 -12.35 -6.51 -14.54
CA GLY A 108 -11.81 -5.16 -14.62
C GLY A 108 -12.40 -4.37 -15.78
N VAL A 109 -12.69 -5.01 -16.91
CA VAL A 109 -13.42 -4.37 -18.02
C VAL A 109 -14.84 -4.00 -17.58
N VAL A 110 -15.54 -4.88 -16.85
CA VAL A 110 -16.87 -4.57 -16.30
C VAL A 110 -16.80 -3.38 -15.34
N TRP A 111 -15.81 -3.37 -14.44
CA TRP A 111 -15.57 -2.26 -13.52
C TRP A 111 -15.27 -0.95 -14.27
N LEU A 112 -14.38 -0.97 -15.26
CA LEU A 112 -14.03 0.17 -16.09
C LEU A 112 -15.25 0.74 -16.81
N VAL A 113 -16.01 -0.10 -17.52
CA VAL A 113 -17.19 0.34 -18.27
C VAL A 113 -18.23 0.94 -17.32
N ALA A 114 -18.50 0.29 -16.19
CA ALA A 114 -19.45 0.81 -15.21
C ALA A 114 -18.98 2.14 -14.59
N ALA A 115 -17.68 2.28 -14.30
CA ALA A 115 -17.09 3.52 -13.79
C ALA A 115 -17.22 4.67 -14.81
N VAL A 116 -16.98 4.41 -16.10
CA VAL A 116 -17.18 5.39 -17.18
C VAL A 116 -18.65 5.80 -17.29
N LEU A 117 -19.59 4.84 -17.23
CA LEU A 117 -21.03 5.12 -17.28
C LEU A 117 -21.52 5.93 -16.08
N LEU A 118 -20.87 5.78 -14.91
CA LEU A 118 -21.23 6.54 -13.71
C LEU A 118 -20.87 8.02 -13.81
N VAL A 119 -19.90 8.41 -14.64
CA VAL A 119 -19.53 9.83 -14.82
C VAL A 119 -20.73 10.66 -15.32
N PRO A 120 -21.33 10.41 -16.50
CA PRO A 120 -22.47 11.19 -16.96
C PRO A 120 -23.73 10.99 -16.10
N LEU A 121 -23.90 9.81 -15.48
CA LEU A 121 -25.04 9.58 -14.56
C LEU A 121 -24.96 10.46 -13.31
N ASN A 122 -23.78 10.67 -12.73
CA ASN A 122 -23.61 11.58 -11.60
C ASN A 122 -23.74 13.05 -12.03
N VAL A 123 -23.34 13.41 -13.25
CA VAL A 123 -23.60 14.75 -13.80
C VAL A 123 -25.11 14.99 -13.96
N ALA A 124 -25.83 14.00 -14.52
CA ALA A 124 -27.29 14.06 -14.68
C ALA A 124 -28.01 14.19 -13.32
N ASP A 125 -27.59 13.40 -12.32
CA ASP A 125 -28.11 13.45 -10.95
C ASP A 125 -27.82 14.84 -10.34
N ALA A 126 -26.58 15.34 -10.43
CA ALA A 126 -26.22 16.64 -9.86
C ALA A 126 -26.96 17.83 -10.49
N LEU A 127 -27.22 17.79 -11.81
CA LEU A 127 -27.89 18.88 -12.54
C LEU A 127 -29.41 18.75 -12.57
N GLY A 128 -29.98 17.64 -12.10
CA GLY A 128 -31.42 17.37 -12.21
C GLY A 128 -31.91 17.30 -13.66
N ARG A 129 -31.08 16.83 -14.59
CA ARG A 129 -31.41 16.73 -16.03
C ARG A 129 -31.38 15.28 -16.52
N PRO A 130 -32.19 14.93 -17.53
CA PRO A 130 -32.08 13.63 -18.19
C PRO A 130 -30.66 13.36 -18.67
N VAL A 131 -30.19 12.11 -18.52
CA VAL A 131 -28.82 11.74 -18.94
C VAL A 131 -28.57 12.04 -20.41
N SER A 132 -29.58 11.93 -21.28
CA SER A 132 -29.50 12.27 -22.71
C SER A 132 -29.04 13.69 -22.98
N ASP A 133 -29.34 14.62 -22.06
CA ASP A 133 -29.12 16.05 -22.24
C ASP A 133 -27.73 16.48 -21.74
N VAL A 134 -27.00 15.57 -21.10
CA VAL A 134 -25.66 15.81 -20.53
C VAL A 134 -24.57 14.94 -21.18
N LEU A 135 -24.88 14.23 -22.26
CA LEU A 135 -23.90 13.41 -23.00
C LEU A 135 -22.99 14.22 -23.93
N ASP A 136 -23.18 15.54 -24.02
CA ASP A 136 -22.29 16.41 -24.79
C ASP A 136 -20.86 16.41 -24.20
N VAL A 137 -19.87 16.14 -25.03
CA VAL A 137 -18.47 16.00 -24.58
C VAL A 137 -17.91 17.33 -24.08
N GLY A 138 -18.29 18.46 -24.71
CA GLY A 138 -17.85 19.78 -24.28
C GLY A 138 -18.36 20.09 -22.87
N LEU A 139 -19.66 19.87 -22.64
CA LEU A 139 -20.26 20.02 -21.32
C LEU A 139 -19.59 19.13 -20.27
N LEU A 140 -19.33 17.86 -20.57
CA LEU A 140 -18.71 16.93 -19.62
C LEU A 140 -17.29 17.36 -19.24
N VAL A 141 -16.49 17.85 -20.19
CA VAL A 141 -15.13 18.33 -19.90
C VAL A 141 -15.15 19.54 -18.96
N ASP A 142 -16.12 20.45 -19.12
CA ASP A 142 -16.22 21.64 -18.29
C ASP A 142 -16.81 21.34 -16.89
N VAL A 143 -17.80 20.46 -16.81
CA VAL A 143 -18.57 20.21 -15.58
C VAL A 143 -17.96 19.13 -14.69
N VAL A 144 -17.36 18.07 -15.25
CA VAL A 144 -16.84 16.94 -14.45
C VAL A 144 -15.83 17.39 -13.38
N PRO A 145 -14.83 18.25 -13.66
CA PRO A 145 -13.87 18.71 -12.66
C PRO A 145 -14.50 19.48 -11.48
N GLN A 146 -15.71 20.01 -11.66
CA GLN A 146 -16.43 20.78 -10.64
C GLN A 146 -17.31 19.89 -9.75
N LEU A 147 -17.55 18.64 -10.17
CA LEU A 147 -18.37 17.67 -9.45
C LEU A 147 -17.49 16.56 -8.87
N ALA A 148 -17.26 16.59 -7.55
CA ALA A 148 -16.38 15.65 -6.86
C ALA A 148 -16.73 14.18 -7.15
N ALA A 149 -18.02 13.82 -7.13
CA ALA A 149 -18.47 12.46 -7.42
C ALA A 149 -18.12 12.01 -8.86
N SER A 150 -18.35 12.88 -9.85
CA SER A 150 -18.03 12.57 -11.25
C SER A 150 -16.52 12.49 -11.49
N THR A 151 -15.75 13.40 -10.87
CA THR A 151 -14.28 13.38 -10.90
C THR A 151 -13.73 12.11 -10.26
N ALA A 152 -14.28 11.67 -9.13
CA ALA A 152 -13.87 10.43 -8.47
C ALA A 152 -14.09 9.21 -9.36
N TRP A 153 -15.26 9.08 -10.00
CA TRP A 153 -15.53 7.97 -10.93
C TRP A 153 -14.63 8.02 -12.17
N ALA A 154 -14.29 9.21 -12.67
CA ALA A 154 -13.32 9.36 -13.76
C ALA A 154 -11.92 8.85 -13.37
N TRP A 155 -11.42 9.22 -12.18
CA TRP A 155 -10.15 8.68 -11.67
C TRP A 155 -10.20 7.17 -11.44
N THR A 156 -11.29 6.65 -10.89
CA THR A 156 -11.52 5.21 -10.74
C THR A 156 -11.52 4.50 -12.09
N ALA A 157 -12.11 5.09 -13.14
CA ALA A 157 -12.06 4.55 -14.49
C ALA A 157 -10.61 4.53 -15.05
N VAL A 158 -9.83 5.58 -14.86
CA VAL A 158 -8.41 5.61 -15.26
C VAL A 158 -7.63 4.49 -14.56
N ILE A 159 -7.81 4.33 -13.24
CA ILE A 159 -7.14 3.27 -12.49
C ILE A 159 -7.58 1.88 -12.96
N ALA A 160 -8.88 1.67 -13.16
CA ALA A 160 -9.42 0.41 -13.69
C ALA A 160 -8.85 0.08 -15.08
N LEU A 161 -8.69 1.09 -15.96
CA LEU A 161 -8.05 0.93 -17.26
C LEU A 161 -6.60 0.48 -17.13
N LEU A 162 -5.81 1.13 -16.28
CA LEU A 162 -4.42 0.75 -16.01
C LEU A 162 -4.32 -0.68 -15.47
N VAL A 163 -5.24 -1.08 -14.58
CA VAL A 163 -5.33 -2.46 -14.07
C VAL A 163 -5.63 -3.44 -15.21
N VAL A 164 -6.60 -3.15 -16.08
CA VAL A 164 -6.97 -4.02 -17.22
C VAL A 164 -5.82 -4.17 -18.20
N VAL A 165 -5.18 -3.06 -18.60
CA VAL A 165 -4.03 -3.05 -19.52
C VAL A 165 -2.85 -3.82 -18.91
N GLY A 166 -2.58 -3.58 -17.62
CA GLY A 166 -1.55 -4.30 -16.88
C GLY A 166 -1.81 -5.80 -16.81
N CYS A 167 -3.05 -6.21 -16.51
CA CYS A 167 -3.42 -7.63 -16.46
C CYS A 167 -3.26 -8.35 -17.82
N ARG A 168 -3.37 -7.63 -18.93
CA ARG A 168 -3.12 -8.19 -20.27
C ARG A 168 -1.65 -8.29 -20.65
N SER A 169 -0.80 -7.51 -20.01
CA SER A 169 0.60 -7.33 -20.42
C SER A 169 1.60 -8.04 -19.50
N VAL A 170 1.16 -8.46 -18.32
CA VAL A 170 2.01 -9.02 -17.27
C VAL A 170 1.87 -10.53 -17.16
N LEU A 171 2.99 -11.24 -16.99
CA LEU A 171 3.02 -12.67 -16.68
C LEU A 171 3.82 -13.03 -15.41
N THR A 172 4.44 -12.03 -14.78
CA THR A 172 5.30 -12.26 -13.60
C THR A 172 4.58 -11.95 -12.30
N TRP A 173 4.95 -12.67 -11.25
CA TRP A 173 4.35 -12.51 -9.94
C TRP A 173 4.58 -11.11 -9.34
N GLY A 174 5.79 -10.55 -9.50
CA GLY A 174 6.11 -9.21 -8.97
C GLY A 174 5.15 -8.13 -9.49
N TRP A 175 4.89 -8.12 -10.80
CA TRP A 175 3.95 -7.17 -11.39
C TRP A 175 2.48 -7.47 -11.03
N SER A 176 2.09 -8.73 -10.82
CA SER A 176 0.75 -9.03 -10.27
C SER A 176 0.53 -8.43 -8.88
N THR A 177 1.59 -8.33 -8.07
CA THR A 177 1.56 -7.68 -6.75
C THR A 177 1.38 -6.17 -6.87
N VAL A 178 2.04 -5.54 -7.86
CA VAL A 178 1.86 -4.12 -8.19
C VAL A 178 0.43 -3.85 -8.67
N LEU A 179 -0.10 -4.69 -9.55
CA LEU A 179 -1.47 -4.56 -10.05
C LEU A 179 -2.51 -4.75 -8.95
N PHE A 180 -2.29 -5.69 -8.03
CA PHE A 180 -3.12 -5.82 -6.83
C PHE A 180 -3.12 -4.51 -6.02
N GLY A 181 -1.96 -3.94 -5.73
CA GLY A 181 -1.86 -2.65 -5.04
C GLY A 181 -2.61 -1.54 -5.77
N LEU A 182 -2.44 -1.43 -7.09
CA LEU A 182 -3.15 -0.46 -7.91
C LEU A 182 -4.69 -0.65 -7.88
N SER A 183 -5.16 -1.90 -7.92
CA SER A 183 -6.59 -2.20 -7.81
C SER A 183 -7.20 -1.85 -6.46
N VAL A 184 -6.42 -1.96 -5.37
CA VAL A 184 -6.82 -1.54 -4.02
C VAL A 184 -6.90 -0.02 -3.90
N VAL A 185 -6.08 0.72 -4.68
CA VAL A 185 -6.15 2.19 -4.77
C VAL A 185 -7.38 2.66 -5.56
N GLY A 186 -7.83 1.89 -6.56
CA GLY A 186 -8.96 2.25 -7.43
C GLY A 186 -10.29 2.65 -6.77
N PRO A 187 -10.74 2.04 -5.65
CA PRO A 187 -11.90 2.53 -4.89
C PRO A 187 -11.70 3.88 -4.17
N LEU A 188 -10.45 4.26 -3.86
CA LEU A 188 -10.17 5.38 -2.96
C LEU A 188 -10.79 6.72 -3.41
N PRO A 189 -10.72 7.12 -4.70
CA PRO A 189 -11.36 8.36 -5.15
C PRO A 189 -12.85 8.44 -4.81
N VAL A 190 -13.60 7.35 -5.01
CA VAL A 190 -15.05 7.31 -4.72
C VAL A 190 -15.33 7.24 -3.22
N THR A 191 -14.53 6.51 -2.45
CA THR A 191 -14.74 6.41 -1.00
C THR A 191 -14.37 7.68 -0.25
N LEU A 192 -13.37 8.44 -0.74
CA LEU A 192 -12.91 9.68 -0.13
C LEU A 192 -13.83 10.87 -0.43
N THR A 193 -14.58 10.82 -1.54
CA THR A 193 -15.59 11.82 -1.91
C THR A 193 -16.98 11.51 -1.35
N GLY A 194 -17.16 10.33 -0.76
CA GLY A 194 -18.44 9.89 -0.22
C GLY A 194 -18.73 10.54 1.12
N HIS A 195 -19.68 11.50 1.14
CA HIS A 195 -20.40 12.05 2.31
C HIS A 195 -19.97 13.43 2.84
N SER A 196 -19.42 14.30 1.99
CA SER A 196 -19.07 15.67 2.35
C SER A 196 -20.26 16.62 2.61
N ALA A 197 -21.52 16.17 2.64
CA ALA A 197 -22.65 17.09 2.40
C ALA A 197 -23.91 17.00 3.30
N ALA A 198 -23.97 16.18 4.36
CA ALA A 198 -25.25 16.09 5.13
C ALA A 198 -25.17 15.88 6.65
N GLY A 199 -24.03 16.09 7.32
CA GLY A 199 -23.97 16.03 8.79
C GLY A 199 -22.55 16.10 9.36
N GLY A 200 -22.46 16.28 10.68
CA GLY A 200 -21.20 16.26 11.43
C GLY A 200 -20.45 14.93 11.36
N SER A 201 -19.17 14.97 11.72
CA SER A 201 -18.19 13.87 11.73
C SER A 201 -17.92 13.21 10.37
N HIS A 202 -17.84 14.00 9.30
CA HIS A 202 -17.55 13.50 7.95
C HIS A 202 -16.18 12.82 7.82
N ASP A 203 -15.21 13.20 8.66
CA ASP A 203 -13.90 12.55 8.79
C ASP A 203 -14.05 11.07 9.20
N LEU A 204 -14.75 10.80 10.32
CA LEU A 204 -14.97 9.44 10.82
C LEU A 204 -15.81 8.60 9.83
N ALA A 205 -16.80 9.24 9.19
CA ALA A 205 -17.62 8.60 8.18
C ALA A 205 -16.78 8.19 6.95
N THR A 206 -15.89 9.06 6.49
CA THR A 206 -15.02 8.81 5.33
C THR A 206 -13.98 7.74 5.63
N ASP A 207 -13.27 7.86 6.75
CA ASP A 207 -12.23 6.90 7.16
C ASP A 207 -12.81 5.50 7.37
N SER A 208 -13.93 5.41 8.08
CA SER A 208 -14.61 4.14 8.29
C SER A 208 -15.10 3.52 6.98
N LEU A 209 -15.57 4.33 6.02
CA LEU A 209 -16.00 3.86 4.71
C LEU A 209 -14.83 3.31 3.87
N VAL A 210 -13.67 3.98 3.87
CA VAL A 210 -12.45 3.49 3.21
C VAL A 210 -12.09 2.11 3.73
N LEU A 211 -11.98 1.97 5.06
CA LEU A 211 -11.67 0.68 5.70
C LEU A 211 -12.73 -0.38 5.40
N HIS A 212 -14.01 0.01 5.39
CA HIS A 212 -15.14 -0.88 5.12
C HIS A 212 -15.10 -1.45 3.69
N VAL A 213 -14.94 -0.59 2.68
CA VAL A 213 -14.94 -0.98 1.27
C VAL A 213 -13.73 -1.86 0.95
N LEU A 214 -12.55 -1.52 1.47
CA LEU A 214 -11.35 -2.36 1.29
C LEU A 214 -11.52 -3.75 1.93
N ALA A 215 -12.05 -3.81 3.15
CA ALA A 215 -12.32 -5.08 3.83
C ALA A 215 -13.36 -5.92 3.08
N ALA A 216 -14.45 -5.30 2.61
CA ALA A 216 -15.47 -5.96 1.81
C ALA A 216 -14.88 -6.50 0.49
N ALA A 217 -14.07 -5.71 -0.21
CA ALA A 217 -13.47 -6.11 -1.47
C ALA A 217 -12.53 -7.32 -1.34
N LEU A 218 -11.69 -7.33 -0.30
CA LEU A 218 -10.79 -8.44 -0.02
C LEU A 218 -11.56 -9.71 0.39
N TRP A 219 -12.63 -9.57 1.16
CA TRP A 219 -13.42 -10.74 1.61
C TRP A 219 -14.30 -11.31 0.51
N VAL A 220 -15.19 -10.51 -0.07
CA VAL A 220 -16.14 -10.97 -1.09
C VAL A 220 -15.40 -11.42 -2.34
N GLY A 221 -14.45 -10.60 -2.82
CA GLY A 221 -13.65 -10.91 -3.99
C GLY A 221 -12.77 -12.13 -3.78
N GLY A 222 -12.09 -12.22 -2.63
CA GLY A 222 -11.24 -13.35 -2.30
C GLY A 222 -12.04 -14.66 -2.18
N LEU A 223 -13.26 -14.63 -1.63
CA LEU A 223 -14.12 -15.81 -1.55
C LEU A 223 -14.51 -16.29 -2.93
N VAL A 224 -14.98 -15.39 -3.80
CA VAL A 224 -15.31 -15.74 -5.19
C VAL A 224 -14.10 -16.32 -5.91
N ALA A 225 -12.91 -15.75 -5.72
CA ALA A 225 -11.68 -16.25 -6.33
C ALA A 225 -11.29 -17.65 -5.82
N VAL A 226 -11.39 -17.91 -4.51
CA VAL A 226 -11.15 -19.24 -3.92
C VAL A 226 -12.19 -20.26 -4.38
N ILE A 227 -13.46 -19.87 -4.51
CA ILE A 227 -14.53 -20.73 -5.04
C ILE A 227 -14.30 -21.02 -6.53
N ALA A 228 -13.81 -20.05 -7.31
CA ALA A 228 -13.42 -20.25 -8.70
C ALA A 228 -12.25 -21.23 -8.84
N LEU A 229 -11.25 -21.11 -7.97
CA LEU A 229 -10.15 -22.07 -7.89
C LEU A 229 -10.66 -23.48 -7.54
N ALA A 230 -11.56 -23.59 -6.56
CA ALA A 230 -12.14 -24.85 -6.11
C ALA A 230 -13.04 -25.53 -7.17
N ALA A 231 -13.79 -24.74 -7.94
CA ALA A 231 -14.65 -25.21 -9.03
C ALA A 231 -13.84 -25.60 -10.28
N GLY A 232 -12.63 -25.06 -10.42
CA GLY A 232 -11.72 -25.40 -11.50
C GLY A 232 -11.36 -26.88 -11.56
N ARG A 233 -10.91 -27.33 -12.73
CA ARG A 233 -10.29 -28.64 -12.95
C ARG A 233 -8.81 -28.45 -13.31
N GLY A 234 -7.96 -29.36 -12.84
CA GLY A 234 -6.54 -29.37 -13.11
C GLY A 234 -5.77 -30.25 -12.11
N PRO A 235 -4.61 -30.81 -12.52
CA PRO A 235 -3.79 -31.66 -11.66
C PRO A 235 -3.29 -30.91 -10.41
N ASP A 236 -2.96 -29.62 -10.53
CA ASP A 236 -2.37 -28.82 -9.44
C ASP A 236 -3.41 -28.19 -8.50
N ARG A 237 -4.70 -28.44 -8.73
CA ARG A 237 -5.78 -27.82 -7.95
C ARG A 237 -5.66 -28.13 -6.45
N GLY A 238 -5.32 -29.37 -6.09
CA GLY A 238 -5.19 -29.77 -4.69
C GLY A 238 -4.12 -28.97 -3.96
N VAL A 239 -2.97 -28.75 -4.62
CA VAL A 239 -1.83 -27.98 -4.09
C VAL A 239 -2.19 -26.49 -3.97
N ALA A 240 -2.90 -25.94 -4.95
CA ALA A 240 -3.37 -24.56 -4.89
C ALA A 240 -4.36 -24.36 -3.74
N LEU A 241 -5.30 -25.29 -3.53
CA LEU A 241 -6.29 -25.22 -2.45
C LEU A 241 -5.67 -25.37 -1.06
N SER A 242 -4.68 -26.26 -0.89
CA SER A 242 -3.98 -26.45 0.39
C SER A 242 -3.25 -25.20 0.86
N THR A 243 -2.90 -24.30 -0.06
CA THR A 243 -2.29 -23.00 0.24
C THR A 243 -3.32 -21.87 0.35
N ALA A 244 -4.23 -21.77 -0.62
CA ALA A 244 -5.16 -20.65 -0.75
C ALA A 244 -6.22 -20.64 0.36
N VAL A 245 -6.80 -21.81 0.69
CA VAL A 245 -7.94 -21.90 1.62
C VAL A 245 -7.53 -21.48 3.05
N PRO A 246 -6.42 -21.95 3.64
CA PRO A 246 -6.01 -21.50 4.98
C PRO A 246 -5.64 -20.01 5.02
N ARG A 247 -4.92 -19.51 4.02
CA ARG A 247 -4.52 -18.09 3.92
C ARG A 247 -5.74 -17.19 3.84
N PHE A 248 -6.66 -17.51 2.93
CA PHE A 248 -7.88 -16.73 2.75
C PHE A 248 -8.79 -16.81 3.98
N SER A 249 -8.90 -17.96 4.63
CA SER A 249 -9.70 -18.09 5.86
C SER A 249 -9.25 -17.10 6.93
N GLN A 250 -7.94 -16.89 7.12
CA GLN A 250 -7.43 -15.90 8.09
C GLN A 250 -7.73 -14.46 7.66
N LEU A 251 -7.51 -14.14 6.39
CA LEU A 251 -7.87 -12.83 5.84
C LEU A 251 -9.36 -12.52 6.02
N ALA A 252 -10.24 -13.47 5.69
CA ALA A 252 -11.69 -13.33 5.81
C ALA A 252 -12.15 -12.99 7.23
N LEU A 253 -11.50 -13.57 8.26
CA LEU A 253 -11.80 -13.23 9.66
C LEU A 253 -11.40 -11.80 10.00
N VAL A 254 -10.22 -11.35 9.56
CA VAL A 254 -9.79 -9.96 9.76
C VAL A 254 -10.75 -9.00 9.06
N CYS A 255 -11.10 -9.29 7.80
CA CYS A 255 -12.08 -8.49 7.06
C CYS A 255 -13.43 -8.42 7.78
N TRP A 256 -13.93 -9.55 8.32
CA TRP A 256 -15.19 -9.56 9.07
C TRP A 256 -15.14 -8.68 10.33
N ILE A 257 -14.04 -8.72 11.09
CA ILE A 257 -13.84 -7.86 12.27
C ILE A 257 -13.80 -6.38 11.86
N VAL A 258 -13.06 -6.05 10.80
CA VAL A 258 -12.99 -4.67 10.28
C VAL A 258 -14.37 -4.18 9.83
N LEU A 259 -15.13 -5.01 9.12
CA LEU A 259 -16.50 -4.67 8.68
C LEU A 259 -17.45 -4.47 9.86
N ALA A 260 -17.32 -5.29 10.91
CA ALA A 260 -18.11 -5.12 12.13
C ALA A 260 -17.77 -3.79 12.83
N GLY A 261 -16.48 -3.51 13.05
CA GLY A 261 -16.02 -2.27 13.71
C GLY A 261 -16.42 -1.02 12.92
N THR A 262 -16.11 -0.99 11.62
CA THR A 262 -16.47 0.13 10.73
C THR A 262 -17.98 0.28 10.57
N GLY A 263 -18.74 -0.83 10.60
CA GLY A 263 -20.20 -0.82 10.59
C GLY A 263 -20.80 -0.19 11.85
N ILE A 264 -20.23 -0.49 13.03
CA ILE A 264 -20.63 0.15 14.30
C ILE A 264 -20.33 1.64 14.27
N VAL A 265 -19.13 2.04 13.84
CA VAL A 265 -18.76 3.47 13.71
C VAL A 265 -19.71 4.20 12.76
N ASN A 266 -20.01 3.63 11.59
CA ASN A 266 -20.98 4.21 10.65
C ASN A 266 -22.40 4.27 11.22
N ALA A 267 -22.82 3.29 12.00
CA ALA A 267 -24.12 3.31 12.66
C ALA A 267 -24.20 4.47 13.67
N LEU A 268 -23.19 4.59 14.54
CA LEU A 268 -23.16 5.60 15.59
C LEU A 268 -23.05 7.04 15.05
N THR A 269 -22.46 7.23 13.87
CA THR A 269 -22.29 8.55 13.24
C THR A 269 -23.49 8.99 12.40
N ARG A 270 -24.37 8.06 12.00
CA ARG A 270 -25.42 8.34 11.00
C ARG A 270 -26.85 8.22 11.52
N ILE A 271 -27.07 7.59 12.66
CA ILE A 271 -28.43 7.41 13.18
C ILE A 271 -28.47 7.45 14.71
N ALA A 272 -29.40 8.25 15.25
CA ALA A 272 -29.68 8.26 16.68
C ALA A 272 -30.27 6.91 17.14
N PRO A 273 -29.96 6.42 18.35
CA PRO A 273 -30.45 5.12 18.83
C PRO A 273 -31.98 4.96 18.77
N GLY A 274 -32.74 6.04 19.00
CA GLY A 274 -34.21 6.02 18.92
C GLY A 274 -34.77 5.87 17.49
N ALA A 275 -34.03 6.32 16.48
CA ALA A 275 -34.43 6.23 15.08
C ALA A 275 -34.10 4.85 14.46
N LEU A 276 -33.26 4.04 15.12
CA LEU A 276 -32.77 2.76 14.61
C LEU A 276 -33.89 1.76 14.29
N PHE A 277 -34.95 1.74 15.11
CA PHE A 277 -36.07 0.79 14.95
C PHE A 277 -37.30 1.40 14.29
N THR A 278 -37.32 2.72 14.08
CA THR A 278 -38.50 3.47 13.62
C THR A 278 -38.33 4.02 12.22
N SER A 279 -37.08 4.27 11.78
CA SER A 279 -36.79 4.82 10.46
C SER A 279 -36.53 3.73 9.41
N TYR A 280 -36.84 4.05 8.14
CA TYR A 280 -36.50 3.20 7.00
C TYR A 280 -34.99 2.95 6.89
N TYR A 281 -34.18 4.01 7.11
CA TYR A 281 -32.72 3.91 7.17
C TYR A 281 -32.26 2.92 8.25
N GLY A 282 -32.84 3.00 9.46
CA GLY A 282 -32.57 2.08 10.55
C GLY A 282 -32.90 0.62 10.21
N GLY A 283 -34.03 0.38 9.54
CA GLY A 283 -34.41 -0.94 9.03
C GLY A 283 -33.39 -1.53 8.05
N LEU A 284 -32.92 -0.74 7.07
CA LEU A 284 -31.87 -1.15 6.14
C LEU A 284 -30.54 -1.44 6.85
N LEU A 285 -30.19 -0.63 7.85
CA LEU A 285 -28.99 -0.83 8.66
C LEU A 285 -29.06 -2.11 9.49
N LEU A 286 -30.21 -2.40 10.11
CA LEU A 286 -30.46 -3.65 10.84
C LEU A 286 -30.41 -4.86 9.91
N ALA A 287 -30.95 -4.76 8.69
CA ALA A 287 -30.84 -5.80 7.67
C ALA A 287 -29.37 -6.07 7.29
N LYS A 288 -28.57 -5.01 7.11
CA LYS A 288 -27.13 -5.12 6.83
C LYS A 288 -26.37 -5.74 8.00
N ALA A 289 -26.69 -5.36 9.24
CA ALA A 289 -26.10 -5.95 10.44
C ALA A 289 -26.45 -7.44 10.57
N GLY A 290 -27.72 -7.80 10.34
CA GLY A 290 -28.18 -9.19 10.31
C GLY A 290 -27.46 -10.03 9.24
N ALA A 291 -27.30 -9.48 8.04
CA ALA A 291 -26.53 -10.13 6.97
C ALA A 291 -25.07 -10.35 7.38
N LEU A 292 -24.41 -9.38 8.01
CA LEU A 292 -23.03 -9.51 8.50
C LEU A 292 -22.89 -10.60 9.58
N LEU A 293 -23.85 -10.70 10.50
CA LEU A 293 -23.88 -11.75 11.52
C LEU A 293 -24.10 -13.14 10.90
N ALA A 294 -25.01 -13.25 9.94
CA ALA A 294 -25.25 -14.49 9.20
C ALA A 294 -24.00 -14.93 8.42
N LEU A 295 -23.33 -14.01 7.73
CA LEU A 295 -22.05 -14.26 7.05
C LEU A 295 -20.95 -14.66 8.04
N GLY A 296 -20.89 -14.05 9.23
CA GLY A 296 -19.98 -14.46 10.31
C GLY A 296 -20.23 -15.90 10.78
N ALA A 297 -21.49 -16.30 10.91
CA ALA A 297 -21.88 -17.67 11.25
C ALA A 297 -21.51 -18.66 10.14
N LEU A 298 -21.71 -18.31 8.86
CA LEU A 298 -21.25 -19.10 7.71
C LEU A 298 -19.72 -19.22 7.70
N GLY A 299 -18.99 -18.15 7.99
CA GLY A 299 -17.53 -18.15 8.12
C GLY A 299 -17.04 -19.07 9.25
N ALA A 300 -17.72 -19.06 10.41
CA ALA A 300 -17.45 -20.00 11.50
C ALA A 300 -17.71 -21.46 11.09
N LEU A 301 -18.78 -21.71 10.31
CA LEU A 301 -19.11 -23.02 9.76
C LEU A 301 -18.05 -23.47 8.73
N HIS A 302 -17.58 -22.57 7.87
CA HIS A 302 -16.49 -22.81 6.93
C HIS A 302 -15.22 -23.28 7.66
N ARG A 303 -14.81 -22.57 8.71
CA ARG A 303 -13.64 -22.92 9.54
C ARG A 303 -13.75 -24.30 10.18
N ARG A 304 -14.95 -24.67 10.65
CA ARG A 304 -15.17 -25.95 11.34
C ARG A 304 -15.35 -27.13 10.38
N ARG A 305 -15.99 -26.93 9.23
CA ARG A 305 -16.47 -28.05 8.39
C ARG A 305 -15.91 -28.09 6.97
N THR A 306 -15.51 -26.96 6.37
CA THR A 306 -15.11 -26.94 4.95
C THR A 306 -13.61 -26.73 4.74
N VAL A 307 -12.95 -25.92 5.59
CA VAL A 307 -11.54 -25.53 5.41
C VAL A 307 -10.63 -26.76 5.42
N GLY A 308 -10.81 -27.68 6.38
CA GLY A 308 -10.02 -28.92 6.48
C GLY A 308 -10.14 -29.79 5.23
N PRO A 309 -11.35 -30.28 4.86
CA PRO A 309 -11.55 -31.09 3.67
C PRO A 309 -11.11 -30.40 2.37
N ALA A 310 -11.40 -29.11 2.20
CA ALA A 310 -11.01 -28.37 1.00
C ALA A 310 -9.48 -28.25 0.87
N SER A 311 -8.77 -28.08 1.99
CA SER A 311 -7.29 -28.05 2.00
C SER A 311 -6.68 -29.41 1.64
N ARG A 312 -7.44 -30.51 1.78
CA ARG A 312 -7.08 -31.86 1.32
C ARG A 312 -7.53 -32.17 -0.11
N GLY A 313 -8.09 -31.20 -0.83
CA GLY A 313 -8.53 -31.35 -2.22
C GLY A 313 -9.98 -31.81 -2.39
N GLU A 314 -10.81 -31.77 -1.35
CA GLU A 314 -12.23 -32.11 -1.38
C GLU A 314 -13.12 -30.84 -1.34
N PRO A 315 -13.34 -30.13 -2.46
CA PRO A 315 -13.96 -28.81 -2.44
C PRO A 315 -15.48 -28.82 -2.30
N ARG A 316 -16.16 -29.97 -2.30
CA ARG A 316 -17.63 -30.05 -2.44
C ARG A 316 -18.39 -29.24 -1.37
N ALA A 317 -17.99 -29.38 -0.10
CA ALA A 317 -18.63 -28.65 0.99
C ALA A 317 -18.36 -27.14 0.92
N LEU A 318 -17.13 -26.76 0.50
CA LEU A 318 -16.73 -25.38 0.28
C LEU A 318 -17.57 -24.74 -0.84
N LEU A 319 -17.77 -25.45 -1.97
CA LEU A 319 -18.55 -24.97 -3.11
C LEU A 319 -20.03 -24.75 -2.76
N ARG A 320 -20.65 -25.68 -2.03
CA ARG A 320 -22.07 -25.57 -1.66
C ARG A 320 -22.32 -24.41 -0.70
N LEU A 321 -21.53 -24.33 0.37
CA LEU A 321 -21.71 -23.29 1.39
C LEU A 321 -21.25 -21.92 0.89
N GLY A 322 -20.11 -21.87 0.20
CA GLY A 322 -19.58 -20.63 -0.38
C GLY A 322 -20.47 -20.08 -1.49
N GLY A 323 -21.22 -20.94 -2.19
CA GLY A 323 -22.22 -20.49 -3.16
C GLY A 323 -23.34 -19.67 -2.53
N VAL A 324 -23.87 -20.12 -1.40
CA VAL A 324 -24.89 -19.40 -0.62
C VAL A 324 -24.30 -18.11 -0.03
N GLU A 325 -23.09 -18.18 0.51
CA GLU A 325 -22.39 -17.02 1.07
C GLU A 325 -22.16 -15.93 0.02
N ILE A 326 -21.72 -16.29 -1.20
CA ILE A 326 -21.54 -15.35 -2.32
C ILE A 326 -22.85 -14.66 -2.68
N LEU A 327 -23.97 -15.39 -2.80
CA LEU A 327 -25.27 -14.77 -3.11
C LEU A 327 -25.70 -13.77 -2.03
N LEU A 328 -25.52 -14.13 -0.75
CA LEU A 328 -25.81 -13.25 0.36
C LEU A 328 -24.91 -12.00 0.36
N MET A 329 -23.61 -12.16 0.11
CA MET A 329 -22.66 -11.04 0.00
C MET A 329 -23.02 -10.09 -1.15
N LEU A 330 -23.32 -10.62 -2.34
CA LEU A 330 -23.66 -9.80 -3.50
C LEU A 330 -25.01 -9.09 -3.30
N ALA A 331 -26.00 -9.75 -2.69
CA ALA A 331 -27.23 -9.09 -2.27
C ALA A 331 -26.97 -7.97 -1.24
N THR A 332 -26.02 -8.19 -0.32
CA THR A 332 -25.61 -7.18 0.68
C THR A 332 -24.91 -5.98 0.05
N ILE A 333 -24.17 -6.17 -1.06
CA ILE A 333 -23.62 -5.05 -1.86
C ILE A 333 -24.79 -4.22 -2.42
N GLY A 334 -25.80 -4.85 -3.01
CA GLY A 334 -27.00 -4.15 -3.49
C GLY A 334 -27.71 -3.35 -2.38
N LEU A 335 -27.85 -3.96 -1.20
CA LEU A 335 -28.38 -3.30 0.00
C LEU A 335 -27.51 -2.11 0.44
N ALA A 336 -26.18 -2.24 0.39
CA ALA A 336 -25.25 -1.17 0.76
C ALA A 336 -25.32 0.00 -0.24
N VAL A 337 -25.47 -0.27 -1.54
CA VAL A 337 -25.67 0.76 -2.57
C VAL A 337 -26.98 1.51 -2.34
N ALA A 338 -28.07 0.80 -2.03
CA ALA A 338 -29.36 1.42 -1.72
C ALA A 338 -29.29 2.28 -0.44
N LEU A 339 -28.64 1.76 0.61
CA LEU A 339 -28.43 2.48 1.87
C LEU A 339 -27.64 3.78 1.64
N GLY A 340 -26.59 3.75 0.80
CA GLY A 340 -25.79 4.92 0.47
C GLY A 340 -26.53 6.03 -0.30
N ARG A 341 -27.71 5.75 -0.86
CA ARG A 341 -28.60 6.74 -1.48
C ARG A 341 -29.80 7.12 -0.60
N THR A 342 -29.96 6.47 0.55
CA THR A 342 -31.04 6.77 1.49
C THR A 342 -30.55 7.84 2.46
N ALA A 343 -31.27 8.95 2.57
CA ALA A 343 -30.95 10.00 3.54
C ALA A 343 -31.01 9.44 4.97
N ALA A 344 -30.02 9.79 5.78
CA ALA A 344 -30.08 9.53 7.21
C ALA A 344 -31.25 10.33 7.83
N PRO A 345 -31.90 9.84 8.90
CA PRO A 345 -32.93 10.60 9.59
C PRO A 345 -32.34 11.87 10.20
N ASP A 346 -33.06 12.99 10.10
CA ASP A 346 -32.69 14.23 10.77
C ASP A 346 -32.63 14.00 12.29
N ASP A 347 -31.50 14.34 12.90
CA ASP A 347 -31.27 14.21 14.34
C ASP A 347 -31.78 15.44 15.13
N GLY A 348 -32.30 16.45 14.43
CA GLY A 348 -32.82 17.69 15.01
C GLY A 348 -31.75 18.66 15.49
N SER A 349 -30.47 18.45 15.14
CA SER A 349 -29.33 19.25 15.61
C SER A 349 -29.24 20.67 15.02
N GLY A 350 -30.11 21.04 14.08
CA GLY A 350 -30.11 22.35 13.42
C GLY A 350 -29.09 22.45 12.30
N ALA A 351 -28.80 23.66 11.82
CA ALA A 351 -27.77 23.87 10.80
C ALA A 351 -26.37 23.73 11.44
N PRO A 352 -25.42 23.03 10.78
CA PRO A 352 -24.08 22.84 11.33
C PRO A 352 -23.36 24.17 11.51
N SER A 353 -22.46 24.22 12.49
CA SER A 353 -21.57 25.37 12.66
C SER A 353 -20.64 25.52 11.43
N ARG A 354 -19.97 26.68 11.28
CA ARG A 354 -18.97 26.86 10.20
C ARG A 354 -17.81 25.86 10.31
N ALA A 355 -17.34 25.61 11.53
CA ALA A 355 -16.27 24.65 11.78
C ALA A 355 -16.77 23.23 11.49
N GLU A 356 -17.96 22.87 11.96
CA GLU A 356 -18.55 21.58 11.67
C GLU A 356 -18.76 21.34 10.17
N ALA A 357 -19.18 22.36 9.43
CA ALA A 357 -19.34 22.27 7.98
C ALA A 357 -18.00 22.10 7.24
N LEU A 358 -16.92 22.75 7.69
CA LEU A 358 -15.62 22.75 7.00
C LEU A 358 -14.69 21.60 7.41
N ILE A 359 -14.66 21.22 8.69
CA ILE A 359 -13.75 20.19 9.24
C ILE A 359 -14.48 19.02 9.91
N GLY A 360 -15.81 19.07 10.01
CA GLY A 360 -16.64 17.95 10.46
C GLY A 360 -16.94 17.93 11.94
N TYR A 361 -16.41 18.86 12.73
CA TYR A 361 -16.71 18.93 14.15
C TYR A 361 -16.39 20.31 14.70
N ASP A 362 -16.98 20.61 15.86
CA ASP A 362 -16.64 21.83 16.60
C ASP A 362 -15.38 21.66 17.47
N LEU A 363 -14.70 22.79 17.63
CA LEU A 363 -13.58 22.95 18.56
C LEU A 363 -14.08 23.54 19.88
N ASN A 364 -13.62 22.97 20.98
CA ASN A 364 -14.12 23.31 22.31
C ASN A 364 -13.56 24.63 22.88
N GLY A 365 -12.81 25.43 22.10
CA GLY A 365 -12.13 26.66 22.54
C GLY A 365 -10.73 26.83 21.94
N PRO A 366 -9.89 27.76 22.45
CA PRO A 366 -8.52 27.94 21.99
C PRO A 366 -7.59 26.77 22.34
N PRO A 367 -6.51 26.53 21.58
CA PRO A 367 -5.54 25.50 21.91
C PRO A 367 -4.79 25.85 23.20
N THR A 368 -5.01 25.07 24.26
CA THR A 368 -4.19 25.09 25.47
C THR A 368 -3.37 23.80 25.53
N LEU A 369 -2.30 23.77 26.33
CA LEU A 369 -1.52 22.54 26.51
C LEU A 369 -2.41 21.37 26.97
N GLU A 370 -3.35 21.63 27.89
CA GLU A 370 -4.33 20.65 28.35
C GLU A 370 -5.19 20.11 27.19
N ARG A 371 -5.75 20.99 26.35
CA ARG A 371 -6.58 20.57 25.21
C ARG A 371 -5.76 19.83 24.16
N LEU A 372 -4.57 20.31 23.83
CA LEU A 372 -3.66 19.65 22.90
C LEU A 372 -3.28 18.23 23.37
N LEU A 373 -3.16 18.01 24.68
CA LEU A 373 -2.85 16.70 25.26
C LEU A 373 -4.06 15.81 25.51
N PHE A 374 -5.24 16.36 25.83
CA PHE A 374 -6.37 15.60 26.38
C PHE A 374 -7.72 15.79 25.66
N ASP A 375 -7.87 16.73 24.73
CA ASP A 375 -9.08 16.85 23.89
C ASP A 375 -9.03 15.89 22.70
N TRP A 376 -9.18 14.59 23.01
CA TRP A 376 -8.97 13.52 22.03
C TRP A 376 -10.15 13.35 21.07
N ARG A 377 -9.80 13.14 19.80
CA ARG A 377 -10.68 12.64 18.77
C ARG A 377 -9.93 11.54 18.04
N PHE A 378 -10.35 10.28 18.23
CA PHE A 378 -9.60 9.14 17.72
C PHE A 378 -9.60 9.10 16.18
N ASP A 379 -8.41 9.20 15.58
CA ASP A 379 -8.19 9.00 14.16
C ASP A 379 -8.33 7.52 13.81
N LEU A 380 -9.24 7.19 12.89
CA LEU A 380 -9.57 5.81 12.58
C LEU A 380 -8.50 5.11 11.74
N ILE A 381 -7.73 5.85 10.94
CA ILE A 381 -6.74 5.28 10.02
C ILE A 381 -5.40 5.12 10.76
N PHE A 382 -4.78 6.23 11.13
CA PHE A 382 -3.47 6.29 11.77
C PHE A 382 -3.53 5.90 13.25
N GLY A 383 -4.59 6.26 13.97
CA GLY A 383 -4.77 5.84 15.36
C GLY A 383 -4.94 4.32 15.48
N THR A 384 -5.77 3.72 14.62
CA THR A 384 -5.89 2.25 14.55
C THR A 384 -4.59 1.60 14.07
N ALA A 385 -3.92 2.17 13.06
CA ALA A 385 -2.64 1.67 12.59
C ALA A 385 -1.58 1.67 13.71
N ALA A 386 -1.50 2.71 14.54
CA ALA A 386 -0.59 2.79 15.68
C ALA A 386 -0.81 1.63 16.66
N ILE A 387 -2.07 1.35 17.01
CA ILE A 387 -2.43 0.27 17.93
C ILE A 387 -2.09 -1.09 17.30
N VAL A 388 -2.47 -1.32 16.04
CA VAL A 388 -2.21 -2.59 15.35
C VAL A 388 -0.70 -2.83 15.22
N LEU A 389 0.07 -1.82 14.84
CA LEU A 389 1.53 -1.90 14.72
C LEU A 389 2.18 -2.21 16.08
N ALA A 390 1.72 -1.60 17.17
CA ALA A 390 2.21 -1.89 18.51
C ALA A 390 1.91 -3.35 18.92
N VAL A 391 0.67 -3.80 18.75
CA VAL A 391 0.23 -5.16 19.11
C VAL A 391 0.97 -6.21 18.29
N VAL A 392 1.04 -6.05 16.96
CA VAL A 392 1.73 -7.01 16.08
C VAL A 392 3.21 -7.11 16.42
N TYR A 393 3.87 -5.99 16.71
CA TYR A 393 5.27 -5.99 17.13
C TYR A 393 5.47 -6.71 18.46
N LEU A 394 4.62 -6.44 19.46
CA LEU A 394 4.67 -7.12 20.75
C LEU A 394 4.45 -8.63 20.61
N LEU A 395 3.48 -9.06 19.79
CA LEU A 395 3.28 -10.48 19.49
C LEU A 395 4.52 -11.10 18.85
N GLY A 396 5.21 -10.37 17.96
CA GLY A 396 6.49 -10.78 17.39
C GLY A 396 7.57 -10.94 18.46
N VAL A 397 7.72 -9.98 19.36
CA VAL A 397 8.69 -10.03 20.48
C VAL A 397 8.38 -11.19 21.42
N CYS A 398 7.11 -11.38 21.82
CA CYS A 398 6.68 -12.48 22.67
C CYS A 398 6.96 -13.83 22.02
N LYS A 399 6.67 -13.98 20.72
CA LYS A 399 6.97 -15.19 19.96
C LYS A 399 8.47 -15.49 19.89
N LEU A 400 9.30 -14.45 19.76
CA LEU A 400 10.75 -14.59 19.73
C LEU A 400 11.29 -15.02 21.09
N ARG A 401 10.84 -14.36 22.17
CA ARG A 401 11.21 -14.71 23.55
C ARG A 401 10.76 -16.10 23.96
N ALA A 402 9.56 -16.52 23.54
CA ALA A 402 9.06 -17.88 23.79
C ALA A 402 9.92 -18.97 23.12
N ARG A 403 10.71 -18.63 22.10
CA ARG A 403 11.69 -19.52 21.45
C ARG A 403 13.06 -19.53 22.14
N GLY A 404 13.27 -18.70 23.17
CA GLY A 404 14.55 -18.53 23.84
C GLY A 404 15.46 -17.45 23.23
N ASP A 405 15.00 -16.76 22.17
CA ASP A 405 15.79 -15.73 21.50
C ASP A 405 15.69 -14.39 22.22
N ALA A 406 16.83 -13.74 22.45
CA ALA A 406 16.88 -12.40 23.04
C ALA A 406 16.49 -11.32 22.02
N TRP A 407 15.66 -10.35 22.46
CA TRP A 407 15.34 -9.13 21.70
C TRP A 407 15.70 -7.89 22.52
N PRO A 408 16.50 -6.94 21.99
CA PRO A 408 16.91 -5.76 22.73
C PRO A 408 15.73 -4.88 23.14
N LEU A 409 15.61 -4.55 24.44
CA LEU A 409 14.53 -3.71 24.98
C LEU A 409 14.45 -2.32 24.33
N GLY A 410 15.60 -1.72 24.01
CA GLY A 410 15.65 -0.41 23.35
C GLY A 410 14.92 -0.39 22.00
N ARG A 411 14.88 -1.51 21.27
CA ARG A 411 14.12 -1.61 20.01
C ARG A 411 12.62 -1.63 20.24
N THR A 412 12.18 -2.38 21.26
CA THR A 412 10.77 -2.39 21.67
C THR A 412 10.32 -1.03 22.15
N LEU A 413 11.12 -0.35 22.99
CA LEU A 413 10.80 1.00 23.46
C LEU A 413 10.72 1.99 22.30
N ALA A 414 11.71 2.01 21.39
CA ALA A 414 11.68 2.89 20.22
C ALA A 414 10.42 2.66 19.35
N TRP A 415 10.09 1.40 19.04
CA TRP A 415 8.90 1.07 18.26
C TRP A 415 7.60 1.52 18.93
N LEU A 416 7.44 1.21 20.22
CA LEU A 416 6.25 1.58 20.97
C LEU A 416 6.13 3.10 21.14
N SER A 417 7.24 3.80 21.35
CA SER A 417 7.27 5.26 21.37
C SER A 417 6.89 5.85 20.02
N GLY A 418 7.31 5.25 18.89
CA GLY A 418 6.88 5.66 17.56
C GLY A 418 5.38 5.47 17.33
N CYS A 419 4.83 4.34 17.77
CA CYS A 419 3.38 4.09 17.73
C CYS A 419 2.61 5.08 18.63
N ALA A 420 3.11 5.34 19.84
CA ALA A 420 2.50 6.30 20.75
C ALA A 420 2.56 7.74 20.21
N ALA A 421 3.68 8.15 19.64
CA ALA A 421 3.83 9.46 19.01
C ALA A 421 2.88 9.62 17.81
N MET A 422 2.71 8.57 17.00
CA MET A 422 1.74 8.58 15.89
C MET A 422 0.31 8.72 16.42
N LEU A 423 -0.06 7.93 17.44
CA LEU A 423 -1.38 8.00 18.06
C LEU A 423 -1.66 9.38 18.68
N VAL A 424 -0.69 9.96 19.40
CA VAL A 424 -0.84 11.30 19.99
C VAL A 424 -0.97 12.36 18.90
N ALA A 425 -0.09 12.34 17.89
CA ALA A 425 -0.12 13.32 16.81
C ALA A 425 -1.46 13.36 16.07
N THR A 426 -2.05 12.20 15.77
CA THR A 426 -3.28 12.13 14.97
C THR A 426 -4.56 12.15 15.80
N SER A 427 -4.53 11.69 17.05
CA SER A 427 -5.75 11.48 17.85
C SER A 427 -5.91 12.40 19.07
N SER A 428 -4.84 13.06 19.54
CA SER A 428 -4.97 14.03 20.63
C SER A 428 -5.51 15.37 20.12
N GLY A 429 -5.51 16.40 20.97
CA GLY A 429 -5.81 17.75 20.51
C GLY A 429 -4.85 18.28 19.43
N ILE A 430 -3.70 17.65 19.20
CA ILE A 430 -2.84 17.99 18.05
C ILE A 430 -3.59 17.69 16.74
N GLY A 431 -4.00 16.45 16.52
CA GLY A 431 -4.76 16.08 15.32
C GLY A 431 -6.15 16.72 15.26
N ARG A 432 -6.79 16.96 16.42
CA ARG A 432 -8.09 17.66 16.46
C ARG A 432 -8.00 19.13 16.03
N TYR A 433 -6.92 19.84 16.36
CA TYR A 433 -6.76 21.25 15.98
C TYR A 433 -5.98 21.42 14.67
N GLY A 434 -5.28 20.38 14.19
CA GLY A 434 -4.47 20.37 12.98
C GLY A 434 -5.20 20.95 11.76
N PRO A 435 -6.36 20.41 11.35
CA PRO A 435 -7.09 20.94 10.19
C PRO A 435 -7.46 22.42 10.30
N ALA A 436 -7.60 22.96 11.53
CA ALA A 436 -8.13 24.29 11.78
C ALA A 436 -7.07 25.38 11.98
N MET A 437 -5.82 25.01 12.30
CA MET A 437 -4.74 25.94 12.62
C MET A 437 -3.44 25.54 11.93
N PHE A 438 -2.85 26.45 11.17
CA PHE A 438 -1.62 26.18 10.41
C PHE A 438 -0.45 25.83 11.35
N SER A 439 -0.36 26.48 12.51
CA SER A 439 0.68 26.18 13.49
C SER A 439 0.60 24.76 14.03
N VAL A 440 -0.59 24.31 14.43
CA VAL A 440 -0.83 22.96 14.96
C VAL A 440 -0.65 21.91 13.86
N HIS A 441 -1.20 22.17 12.68
CA HIS A 441 -0.98 21.37 11.47
C HIS A 441 0.51 21.13 11.21
N MET A 442 1.33 22.20 11.26
CA MET A 442 2.77 22.07 11.04
C MET A 442 3.41 21.21 12.13
N GLY A 443 3.03 21.39 13.40
CA GLY A 443 3.49 20.53 14.50
C GLY A 443 3.16 19.05 14.29
N GLU A 444 1.93 18.74 13.89
CA GLU A 444 1.48 17.38 13.53
C GLU A 444 2.36 16.78 12.43
N HIS A 445 2.54 17.51 11.32
CA HIS A 445 3.36 17.04 10.20
C HIS A 445 4.83 16.86 10.56
N MET A 446 5.40 17.67 11.45
CA MET A 446 6.78 17.48 11.92
C MET A 446 6.92 16.19 12.74
N ILE A 447 5.93 15.88 13.59
CA ILE A 447 5.91 14.64 14.35
C ILE A 447 5.78 13.42 13.41
N LEU A 448 4.84 13.47 12.47
CA LEU A 448 4.56 12.36 11.54
C LEU A 448 5.68 12.14 10.50
N SER A 449 6.36 13.19 10.06
CA SER A 449 7.42 13.09 9.03
C SER A 449 8.80 12.79 9.60
N MET A 450 9.08 13.15 10.85
CA MET A 450 10.41 13.01 11.45
C MET A 450 10.38 12.06 12.65
N LEU A 451 9.74 12.47 13.74
CA LEU A 451 9.82 11.77 15.02
C LEU A 451 9.29 10.33 14.93
N VAL A 452 8.09 10.15 14.37
CA VAL A 452 7.46 8.83 14.23
C VAL A 452 8.33 7.91 13.36
N PRO A 453 8.69 8.26 12.12
CA PRO A 453 9.62 7.49 11.30
C PRO A 453 10.92 7.07 12.00
N ILE A 454 11.61 8.01 12.66
CA ILE A 454 12.87 7.74 13.36
C ILE A 454 12.69 6.63 14.40
N LEU A 455 11.66 6.76 15.23
CA LEU A 455 11.35 5.80 16.29
C LEU A 455 10.95 4.44 15.72
N LEU A 456 10.14 4.42 14.65
CA LEU A 456 9.70 3.18 14.00
C LEU A 456 10.88 2.43 13.34
N VAL A 457 11.77 3.10 12.60
CA VAL A 457 12.90 2.42 11.93
C VAL A 457 13.97 1.93 12.91
N LEU A 458 14.14 2.59 14.06
CA LEU A 458 15.00 2.12 15.16
C LEU A 458 14.45 0.87 15.84
N GLY A 459 13.15 0.60 15.71
CA GLY A 459 12.51 -0.61 16.21
C GLY A 459 12.94 -1.90 15.50
N GLY A 460 13.55 -1.81 14.31
CA GLY A 460 13.91 -2.96 13.48
C GLY A 460 12.72 -3.89 13.14
N PRO A 461 11.56 -3.35 12.70
CA PRO A 461 10.35 -4.13 12.44
C PRO A 461 10.55 -5.21 11.36
N VAL A 462 11.32 -4.93 10.30
CA VAL A 462 11.56 -5.90 9.23
C VAL A 462 12.39 -7.06 9.77
N THR A 463 13.42 -6.79 10.58
CA THR A 463 14.24 -7.83 11.22
C THR A 463 13.40 -8.70 12.13
N LEU A 464 12.53 -8.11 12.95
CA LEU A 464 11.63 -8.87 13.82
C LEU A 464 10.67 -9.74 13.00
N ALA A 465 10.08 -9.17 11.95
CA ALA A 465 9.19 -9.91 11.03
C ALA A 465 9.91 -11.08 10.37
N LEU A 466 11.12 -10.89 9.85
CA LEU A 466 11.91 -11.95 9.21
C LEU A 466 12.29 -13.09 10.17
N ARG A 467 12.44 -12.80 11.48
CA ARG A 467 12.74 -13.81 12.51
C ARG A 467 11.50 -14.55 13.03
N THR A 468 10.33 -13.94 12.95
CA THR A 468 9.10 -14.46 13.57
C THR A 468 8.12 -15.06 12.55
N LEU A 469 8.14 -14.59 11.30
CA LEU A 469 7.29 -15.10 10.23
C LEU A 469 7.74 -16.51 9.79
N PRO A 470 6.77 -17.41 9.49
CA PRO A 470 7.09 -18.75 9.00
C PRO A 470 7.79 -18.69 7.64
N THR A 471 8.70 -19.63 7.40
CA THR A 471 9.38 -19.82 6.11
C THR A 471 8.61 -20.80 5.24
N GLY A 472 8.50 -20.53 3.94
CA GLY A 472 8.01 -21.51 2.97
C GLY A 472 8.98 -22.69 2.75
N GLY A 473 10.23 -22.58 3.21
CA GLY A 473 11.29 -23.56 2.94
C GLY A 473 11.79 -23.48 1.49
N ARG A 474 12.70 -24.38 1.10
CA ARG A 474 13.27 -24.40 -0.27
C ARG A 474 12.28 -24.84 -1.35
N THR A 475 11.21 -25.54 -0.97
CA THR A 475 10.28 -26.22 -1.88
C THR A 475 8.83 -25.82 -1.68
N GLY A 476 8.48 -25.11 -0.61
CA GLY A 476 7.12 -24.66 -0.35
C GLY A 476 6.77 -23.33 -1.01
N PRO A 477 5.48 -22.97 -1.01
CA PRO A 477 5.00 -21.74 -1.63
C PRO A 477 5.55 -20.50 -0.89
N PRO A 478 5.90 -19.41 -1.59
CA PRO A 478 6.35 -18.18 -0.94
C PRO A 478 5.24 -17.65 -0.01
N GLY A 479 5.63 -17.28 1.20
CA GLY A 479 4.77 -16.73 2.23
C GLY A 479 5.13 -15.29 2.60
N PRO A 480 4.54 -14.76 3.69
CA PRO A 480 4.72 -13.37 4.11
C PRO A 480 6.19 -12.97 4.31
N ARG A 481 7.03 -13.91 4.77
CA ARG A 481 8.47 -13.66 4.94
C ARG A 481 9.16 -13.44 3.59
N GLU A 482 8.89 -14.29 2.61
CA GLU A 482 9.47 -14.19 1.28
C GLU A 482 8.96 -12.96 0.54
N TRP A 483 7.69 -12.60 0.70
CA TRP A 483 7.12 -11.36 0.14
C TRP A 483 7.81 -10.11 0.69
N LEU A 484 8.02 -10.07 2.01
CA LEU A 484 8.74 -8.98 2.67
C LEU A 484 10.18 -8.87 2.14
N LEU A 485 10.89 -9.99 1.99
CA LEU A 485 12.24 -10.00 1.43
C LEU A 485 12.28 -9.47 -0.01
N VAL A 486 11.34 -9.87 -0.86
CA VAL A 486 11.26 -9.37 -2.24
C VAL A 486 10.93 -7.87 -2.27
N GLY A 487 9.98 -7.42 -1.45
CA GLY A 487 9.61 -6.01 -1.36
C GLY A 487 10.79 -5.13 -0.95
N VAL A 488 11.48 -5.53 0.12
CA VAL A 488 12.66 -4.83 0.65
C VAL A 488 13.76 -4.72 -0.40
N HIS A 489 14.05 -5.79 -1.16
CA HIS A 489 15.12 -5.81 -2.16
C HIS A 489 14.66 -5.45 -3.58
N SER A 490 13.43 -4.92 -3.74
CA SER A 490 12.87 -4.59 -5.04
C SER A 490 13.64 -3.46 -5.75
N PRO A 491 13.60 -3.39 -7.10
CA PRO A 491 14.21 -2.28 -7.85
C PRO A 491 13.67 -0.92 -7.43
N LEU A 492 12.36 -0.83 -7.15
CA LEU A 492 11.72 0.39 -6.66
C LEU A 492 12.27 0.80 -5.29
N SER A 493 12.38 -0.14 -4.35
CA SER A 493 12.99 0.10 -3.04
C SER A 493 14.43 0.61 -3.19
N ARG A 494 15.24 0.00 -4.06
CA ARG A 494 16.63 0.43 -4.33
C ARG A 494 16.74 1.81 -4.96
N TRP A 495 15.77 2.19 -5.79
CA TRP A 495 15.69 3.50 -6.43
C TRP A 495 15.26 4.57 -5.43
N LEU A 496 14.16 4.35 -4.69
CA LEU A 496 13.65 5.31 -3.72
C LEU A 496 14.64 5.53 -2.57
N THR A 497 15.29 4.48 -2.06
CA THR A 497 16.30 4.59 -1.00
C THR A 497 17.65 5.17 -1.45
N HIS A 498 17.78 5.56 -2.72
CA HIS A 498 18.97 6.25 -3.18
C HIS A 498 19.04 7.64 -2.52
N PRO A 499 20.17 8.07 -1.92
CA PRO A 499 20.26 9.38 -1.24
C PRO A 499 19.84 10.56 -2.13
N LEU A 500 20.26 10.57 -3.40
CA LEU A 500 19.86 11.58 -4.39
C LEU A 500 18.36 11.58 -4.75
N VAL A 501 17.60 10.56 -4.37
CA VAL A 501 16.14 10.49 -4.55
C VAL A 501 15.44 10.74 -3.22
N ALA A 502 15.85 10.04 -2.17
CA ALA A 502 15.28 10.14 -0.83
C ALA A 502 15.39 11.55 -0.25
N LEU A 503 16.53 12.23 -0.41
CA LEU A 503 16.73 13.58 0.16
C LEU A 503 15.84 14.63 -0.53
N PRO A 504 15.83 14.77 -1.88
CA PRO A 504 14.89 15.67 -2.54
C PRO A 504 13.43 15.29 -2.32
N LEU A 505 13.11 14.00 -2.22
CA LEU A 505 11.74 13.57 -1.92
C LEU A 505 11.33 14.00 -0.50
N PHE A 506 12.21 13.85 0.49
CA PHE A 506 11.96 14.23 1.87
C PHE A 506 11.79 15.74 2.05
N VAL A 507 12.76 16.53 1.57
CA VAL A 507 12.72 17.98 1.75
C VAL A 507 11.80 18.64 0.71
N GLY A 508 11.92 18.27 -0.56
CA GLY A 508 11.20 18.88 -1.66
C GLY A 508 9.68 18.68 -1.60
N SER A 509 9.20 17.63 -0.93
CA SER A 509 7.75 17.45 -0.71
C SER A 509 7.13 18.63 0.05
N TYR A 510 7.85 19.20 1.03
CA TYR A 510 7.37 20.39 1.76
C TYR A 510 7.26 21.60 0.83
N TYR A 511 8.32 21.88 0.06
CA TYR A 511 8.31 23.01 -0.86
C TYR A 511 7.24 22.86 -1.93
N ALA A 512 7.10 21.66 -2.50
CA ALA A 512 6.07 21.38 -3.48
C ALA A 512 4.68 21.61 -2.88
N LEU A 513 4.38 21.04 -1.71
CA LEU A 513 3.07 21.15 -1.09
C LEU A 513 2.69 22.61 -0.77
N TYR A 514 3.56 23.34 -0.07
CA TYR A 514 3.23 24.66 0.48
C TYR A 514 3.45 25.81 -0.50
N PHE A 515 4.32 25.68 -1.50
CA PHE A 515 4.63 26.77 -2.45
C PHE A 515 4.10 26.58 -3.89
N SER A 516 3.43 25.47 -4.21
CA SER A 516 2.85 25.25 -5.57
C SER A 516 1.33 25.45 -5.67
N GLY A 517 0.65 25.71 -4.56
CA GLY A 517 -0.82 25.81 -4.50
C GLY A 517 -1.54 24.49 -4.20
N ILE A 518 -0.82 23.36 -4.08
CA ILE A 518 -1.40 22.06 -3.69
C ILE A 518 -2.04 22.14 -2.30
N PHE A 519 -1.38 22.76 -1.32
CA PHE A 519 -1.92 22.85 0.05
C PHE A 519 -3.27 23.60 0.12
N PRO A 520 -3.42 24.83 -0.42
CA PRO A 520 -4.73 25.48 -0.50
C PRO A 520 -5.83 24.63 -1.16
N ALA A 521 -5.50 23.86 -2.21
CA ALA A 521 -6.45 22.98 -2.88
C ALA A 521 -6.80 21.74 -2.04
N ALA A 522 -5.89 21.27 -1.20
CA ALA A 522 -6.08 20.11 -0.33
C ALA A 522 -6.85 20.44 0.96
N LEU A 523 -6.81 21.69 1.44
CA LEU A 523 -7.40 22.10 2.71
C LEU A 523 -8.89 21.70 2.90
N PRO A 524 -9.78 21.88 1.92
CA PRO A 524 -11.20 21.51 2.06
C PRO A 524 -11.44 20.00 2.01
N GLU A 525 -10.45 19.22 1.57
CA GLU A 525 -10.63 17.81 1.23
C GLU A 525 -10.01 16.90 2.30
N HIS A 526 -10.84 16.30 3.16
CA HIS A 526 -10.38 15.35 4.20
C HIS A 526 -9.48 14.24 3.63
N GLY A 527 -9.86 13.67 2.48
CA GLY A 527 -9.06 12.64 1.83
C GLY A 527 -7.65 13.12 1.42
N ALA A 528 -7.50 14.39 1.07
CA ALA A 528 -6.20 14.96 0.76
C ALA A 528 -5.32 15.08 2.02
N HIS A 529 -5.91 15.42 3.18
CA HIS A 529 -5.21 15.40 4.47
C HIS A 529 -4.72 14.00 4.86
N VAL A 530 -5.57 12.97 4.70
CA VAL A 530 -5.17 11.57 4.95
C VAL A 530 -4.00 11.17 4.03
N LEU A 531 -4.06 11.51 2.75
CA LEU A 531 -2.98 11.22 1.80
C LEU A 531 -1.70 11.99 2.13
N MET A 532 -1.82 13.23 2.59
CA MET A 532 -0.69 14.07 3.01
C MET A 532 0.00 13.47 4.25
N ASN A 533 -0.75 13.08 5.27
CA ASN A 533 -0.24 12.38 6.46
C ASN A 533 0.46 11.07 6.09
N LEU A 534 -0.16 10.26 5.22
CA LEU A 534 0.44 9.02 4.73
C LEU A 534 1.74 9.27 3.96
N HIS A 535 1.75 10.25 3.06
CA HIS A 535 2.91 10.62 2.26
C HIS A 535 4.10 10.99 3.14
N PHE A 536 3.91 11.94 4.07
CA PHE A 536 5.01 12.40 4.92
C PHE A 536 5.51 11.31 5.88
N LEU A 537 4.63 10.46 6.41
CA LEU A 537 5.02 9.30 7.21
C LEU A 537 5.87 8.32 6.41
N LEU A 538 5.44 7.98 5.18
CA LEU A 538 6.15 7.02 4.32
C LEU A 538 7.48 7.59 3.82
N VAL A 539 7.52 8.84 3.37
CA VAL A 539 8.74 9.49 2.90
C VAL A 539 9.74 9.67 4.03
N GLY A 540 9.29 10.05 5.23
CA GLY A 540 10.12 10.08 6.42
C GLY A 540 10.71 8.71 6.74
N ALA A 541 9.88 7.66 6.78
CA ALA A 541 10.35 6.30 7.02
C ALA A 541 11.37 5.86 5.97
N LEU A 542 11.14 6.21 4.71
CA LEU A 542 12.03 5.91 3.60
C LEU A 542 13.38 6.63 3.69
N PHE A 543 13.39 7.89 4.13
CA PHE A 543 14.60 8.68 4.31
C PHE A 543 15.45 8.16 5.49
N PHE A 544 14.82 7.92 6.65
CA PHE A 544 15.55 7.51 7.85
C PHE A 544 15.96 6.04 7.85
N TRP A 545 15.27 5.17 7.10
CA TRP A 545 15.57 3.74 7.04
C TRP A 545 17.03 3.40 6.64
N PRO A 546 17.59 3.89 5.52
CA PRO A 546 18.98 3.60 5.16
C PRO A 546 20.03 4.31 6.04
N ILE A 547 19.62 5.34 6.81
CA ILE A 547 20.51 6.18 7.62
C ILE A 547 20.68 5.58 9.01
N ILE A 548 19.59 5.46 9.76
CA ILE A 548 19.59 5.01 11.17
C ILE A 548 18.90 3.66 11.37
N GLY A 549 18.16 3.17 10.37
CA GLY A 549 17.43 1.92 10.47
C GLY A 549 18.36 0.73 10.68
N ILE A 550 17.93 -0.19 11.53
CA ILE A 550 18.69 -1.42 11.85
C ILE A 550 18.40 -2.52 10.82
N ASP A 551 17.30 -2.37 10.10
CA ASP A 551 16.79 -3.35 9.15
C ASP A 551 17.65 -3.44 7.89
N PRO A 552 17.60 -4.58 7.16
CA PRO A 552 18.36 -4.75 5.92
C PRO A 552 17.93 -3.72 4.88
N SER A 553 18.78 -2.74 4.59
CA SER A 553 18.58 -1.77 3.50
C SER A 553 19.20 -2.30 2.20
N PRO A 554 18.59 -2.04 1.01
CA PRO A 554 19.17 -2.36 -0.29
C PRO A 554 20.55 -1.74 -0.52
N ARG A 555 20.80 -0.57 0.09
CA ARG A 555 22.05 0.17 -0.02
C ARG A 555 22.62 0.38 1.38
N ARG A 556 23.83 -0.14 1.60
CA ARG A 556 24.58 0.12 2.83
C ARG A 556 25.41 1.38 2.64
N LEU A 557 24.95 2.48 3.23
CA LEU A 557 25.74 3.71 3.26
C LEU A 557 26.88 3.58 4.28
N PRO A 558 28.11 3.96 3.93
CA PRO A 558 29.19 4.06 4.91
C PRO A 558 28.83 5.11 5.99
N PRO A 559 29.35 5.00 7.23
CA PRO A 559 28.99 5.88 8.33
C PRO A 559 29.08 7.37 7.99
N VAL A 560 30.17 7.78 7.31
CA VAL A 560 30.39 9.17 6.88
C VAL A 560 29.31 9.65 5.90
N ALA A 561 28.89 8.82 4.96
CA ALA A 561 27.85 9.19 3.99
C ALA A 561 26.48 9.36 4.67
N ARG A 562 26.16 8.57 5.70
CA ARG A 562 24.93 8.74 6.48
C ARG A 562 24.92 10.10 7.18
N LEU A 563 26.04 10.43 7.82
CA LEU A 563 26.23 11.69 8.50
C LEU A 563 26.13 12.86 7.52
N ALA A 564 26.79 12.77 6.37
CA ALA A 564 26.74 13.78 5.32
C ALA A 564 25.32 14.02 4.78
N VAL A 565 24.53 12.96 4.55
CA VAL A 565 23.13 13.10 4.07
C VAL A 565 22.24 13.78 5.11
N VAL A 566 22.39 13.44 6.39
CA VAL A 566 21.65 14.08 7.49
C VAL A 566 22.04 15.55 7.61
N PHE A 567 23.34 15.87 7.65
CA PHE A 567 23.78 17.26 7.70
C PHE A 567 23.37 18.06 6.47
N ALA A 568 23.37 17.44 5.29
CA ALA A 568 22.91 18.07 4.07
C ALA A 568 21.42 18.40 4.13
N SER A 569 20.57 17.63 4.84
CA SER A 569 19.13 17.93 4.94
C SER A 569 18.81 19.09 5.88
N VAL A 570 19.61 19.30 6.94
CA VAL A 570 19.39 20.34 7.97
C VAL A 570 19.17 21.73 7.40
N PRO A 571 20.06 22.31 6.56
CA PRO A 571 19.87 23.66 6.07
C PRO A 571 18.62 23.82 5.20
N PHE A 572 18.23 22.80 4.43
CA PHE A 572 17.03 22.88 3.59
C PHE A 572 15.73 22.85 4.41
N HIS A 573 15.71 22.12 5.52
CA HIS A 573 14.58 22.16 6.47
C HIS A 573 14.54 23.47 7.25
N ALA A 574 15.69 23.93 7.74
CA ALA A 574 15.76 25.20 8.45
C ALA A 574 15.30 26.37 7.55
N PHE A 575 15.74 26.38 6.29
CA PHE A 575 15.31 27.37 5.31
C PHE A 575 13.82 27.30 5.01
N PHE A 576 13.22 26.10 4.99
CA PHE A 576 11.77 25.95 4.81
C PHE A 576 10.99 26.66 5.93
N GLY A 577 11.38 26.45 7.20
CA GLY A 577 10.77 27.12 8.34
C GLY A 577 10.93 28.65 8.27
N VAL A 578 12.14 29.12 7.95
CA VAL A 578 12.43 30.55 7.75
C VAL A 578 11.61 31.13 6.59
N ALA A 579 11.47 30.42 5.48
CA ALA A 579 10.67 30.84 4.34
C ALA A 579 9.21 31.04 4.74
N LEU A 580 8.62 30.11 5.50
CA LEU A 580 7.26 30.25 6.04
C LEU A 580 7.13 31.46 6.98
N MET A 581 8.11 31.68 7.87
CA MET A 581 8.13 32.84 8.78
C MET A 581 8.26 34.17 8.03
N SER A 582 9.04 34.18 6.95
CA SER A 582 9.27 35.36 6.11
C SER A 582 8.16 35.64 5.10
N SER A 583 7.22 34.71 4.92
CA SER A 583 6.12 34.87 3.99
C SER A 583 5.27 36.09 4.33
N ALA A 584 4.87 36.84 3.30
CA ALA A 584 3.95 37.97 3.42
C ALA A 584 2.49 37.56 3.18
N THR A 585 2.25 36.34 2.69
CA THR A 585 0.92 35.84 2.31
C THR A 585 0.53 34.63 3.15
N VAL A 586 -0.75 34.59 3.55
CA VAL A 586 -1.35 33.46 4.25
C VAL A 586 -1.64 32.33 3.25
N ILE A 587 -0.93 31.23 3.36
CA ILE A 587 -1.14 30.03 2.55
C ILE A 587 -2.46 29.41 2.98
N GLY A 588 -3.39 29.22 2.03
CA GLY A 588 -4.72 28.68 2.32
C GLY A 588 -5.64 29.66 3.07
N GLY A 589 -5.36 30.97 2.98
CA GLY A 589 -6.06 31.98 3.76
C GLY A 589 -7.57 32.01 3.60
N ASP A 590 -8.13 31.63 2.44
CA ASP A 590 -9.59 31.60 2.25
C ASP A 590 -10.27 30.56 3.15
N PHE A 591 -9.70 29.37 3.26
CA PHE A 591 -10.20 28.30 4.11
C PHE A 591 -10.12 28.69 5.60
N TYR A 592 -8.96 29.17 6.05
CA TYR A 592 -8.79 29.58 7.46
C TYR A 592 -9.66 30.79 7.83
N ARG A 593 -9.89 31.73 6.92
CA ARG A 593 -10.84 32.84 7.12
C ARG A 593 -12.28 32.34 7.23
N ALA A 594 -12.66 31.33 6.45
CA ALA A 594 -14.01 30.76 6.47
C ALA A 594 -14.35 30.07 7.81
N LEU A 595 -13.37 29.46 8.47
CA LEU A 595 -13.53 28.90 9.82
C LEU A 595 -13.92 29.96 10.87
N ALA A 596 -13.46 31.21 10.68
CA ALA A 596 -13.78 32.36 11.53
C ALA A 596 -13.52 32.12 13.04
N LEU A 597 -12.39 31.49 13.38
CA LEU A 597 -12.03 31.19 14.76
C LEU A 597 -11.71 32.47 15.55
N PRO A 598 -12.43 32.79 16.64
CA PRO A 598 -12.27 34.07 17.34
C PRO A 598 -10.92 34.21 18.08
N TRP A 599 -10.23 33.10 18.34
CA TRP A 599 -8.92 33.08 19.02
C TRP A 599 -7.73 33.04 18.06
N VAL A 600 -7.95 33.08 16.74
CA VAL A 600 -6.89 33.19 15.72
C VAL A 600 -7.14 34.44 14.85
N PRO A 601 -7.06 35.66 15.42
CA PRO A 601 -7.38 36.88 14.69
C PRO A 601 -6.34 37.21 13.60
N ASP A 602 -5.09 36.76 13.75
CA ASP A 602 -4.00 36.98 12.79
C ASP A 602 -3.50 35.63 12.24
N LEU A 603 -3.99 35.28 11.06
CA LEU A 603 -3.62 34.04 10.37
C LEU A 603 -2.16 34.04 9.90
N LEU A 604 -1.57 35.22 9.62
CA LEU A 604 -0.17 35.30 9.22
C LEU A 604 0.73 35.04 10.43
N GLN A 605 0.34 35.52 11.61
CA GLN A 605 1.03 35.20 12.85
C GLN A 605 0.95 33.71 13.19
N ASP A 606 -0.20 33.06 12.97
CA ASP A 606 -0.33 31.60 13.14
C ASP A 606 0.58 30.84 12.16
N GLN A 607 0.66 31.27 10.90
CA GLN A 607 1.58 30.69 9.92
C GLN A 607 3.04 30.88 10.31
N ARG A 608 3.42 32.05 10.83
CA ARG A 608 4.78 32.32 11.33
C ARG A 608 5.12 31.43 12.51
N LEU A 609 4.18 31.20 13.43
CA LEU A 609 4.35 30.24 14.50
C LEU A 609 4.57 28.82 13.95
N GLY A 610 3.79 28.42 12.93
CA GLY A 610 4.01 27.17 12.19
C GLY A 610 5.41 27.07 11.58
N GLY A 611 5.89 28.12 10.90
CA GLY A 611 7.25 28.17 10.37
C GLY A 611 8.32 28.06 11.48
N GLY A 612 8.10 28.69 12.62
CA GLY A 612 8.95 28.57 13.81
C GLY A 612 8.95 27.15 14.39
N LEU A 613 7.80 26.47 14.43
CA LEU A 613 7.70 25.07 14.83
C LEU A 613 8.42 24.15 13.83
N ALA A 614 8.27 24.38 12.53
CA ALA A 614 9.00 23.63 11.50
C ALA A 614 10.51 23.79 11.65
N TRP A 615 10.99 24.99 11.97
CA TRP A 615 12.40 25.25 12.25
C TRP A 615 12.88 24.56 13.53
N ALA A 616 12.21 24.80 14.66
CA ALA A 616 12.62 24.29 15.97
C ALA A 616 12.51 22.75 16.09
N SER A 617 11.51 22.17 15.42
CA SER A 617 11.28 20.72 15.45
C SER A 617 12.36 19.91 14.74
N GLY A 618 13.22 20.52 13.91
CA GLY A 618 14.34 19.82 13.28
C GLY A 618 15.46 19.41 14.26
N GLU A 619 15.61 20.14 15.37
CA GLU A 619 16.72 19.97 16.31
C GLU A 619 16.60 18.68 17.16
N LEU A 620 15.41 18.37 17.67
CA LEU A 620 15.18 17.18 18.50
C LEU A 620 15.39 15.86 17.71
N PRO A 621 14.79 15.66 16.53
CA PRO A 621 15.08 14.54 15.63
C PRO A 621 16.55 14.45 15.25
N LEU A 622 17.21 15.57 14.94
CA LEU A 622 18.63 15.59 14.61
C LEU A 622 19.47 15.04 15.76
N LEU A 623 19.22 15.51 16.99
CA LEU A 623 19.89 15.01 18.17
C LEU A 623 19.70 13.51 18.36
N LEU A 624 18.45 13.02 18.21
CA LEU A 624 18.15 11.58 18.28
C LEU A 624 18.90 10.78 17.20
N VAL A 625 18.96 11.28 15.97
CA VAL A 625 19.68 10.65 14.86
C VAL A 625 21.18 10.59 15.14
N VAL A 626 21.79 11.69 15.61
CA VAL A 626 23.21 11.75 15.94
C VAL A 626 23.55 10.79 17.09
N ILE A 627 22.76 10.79 18.17
CA ILE A 627 22.93 9.85 19.29
C ILE A 627 22.82 8.40 18.78
N ALA A 628 21.82 8.10 17.94
CA ALA A 628 21.64 6.76 17.38
C ALA A 628 22.84 6.35 16.52
N LEU A 629 23.36 7.23 15.66
CA LEU A 629 24.53 6.96 14.83
C LEU A 629 25.78 6.73 15.67
N LEU A 630 26.03 7.54 16.70
CA LEU A 630 27.16 7.37 17.62
C LEU A 630 27.10 6.03 18.36
N ILE A 631 25.93 5.66 18.90
CA ILE A 631 25.73 4.36 19.56
C ILE A 631 25.94 3.21 18.57
N GLN A 632 25.45 3.35 17.32
CA GLN A 632 25.62 2.32 16.30
C GLN A 632 27.07 2.15 15.88
N TRP A 633 27.80 3.26 15.73
CA TRP A 633 29.20 3.27 15.37
C TRP A 633 30.06 2.66 16.48
N SER A 634 29.93 3.12 17.73
CA SER A 634 30.61 2.54 18.89
C SER A 634 30.42 1.02 18.99
N ARG A 635 29.18 0.53 18.81
CA ARG A 635 28.88 -0.90 18.82
C ARG A 635 29.41 -1.65 17.61
N HIS A 636 29.61 -0.98 16.48
CA HIS A 636 30.20 -1.60 15.30
C HIS A 636 31.70 -1.81 15.52
N ASP A 637 32.38 -0.78 16.02
CA ASP A 637 33.82 -0.79 16.27
C ASP A 637 34.17 -1.82 17.36
N GLU A 638 33.40 -1.88 18.46
CA GLU A 638 33.60 -2.89 19.50
C GLU A 638 33.43 -4.33 18.97
N ARG A 639 32.49 -4.55 18.05
CA ARG A 639 32.29 -5.87 17.43
C ARG A 639 33.38 -6.23 16.42
N SER A 640 33.93 -5.25 15.72
CA SER A 640 35.06 -5.45 14.81
C SER A 640 36.34 -5.72 15.61
N ALA A 641 36.65 -4.90 16.62
CA ALA A 641 37.75 -5.11 17.55
C ALA A 641 37.73 -6.53 18.16
N ARG A 642 36.60 -6.97 18.75
CA ARG A 642 36.47 -8.34 19.29
C ARG A 642 36.59 -9.45 18.25
N ARG A 643 36.34 -9.18 16.97
CA ARG A 643 36.55 -10.18 15.89
C ARG A 643 38.02 -10.23 15.50
N ASP A 644 38.65 -9.07 15.42
CA ASP A 644 40.07 -8.95 15.11
C ASP A 644 40.92 -9.55 16.24
N ASP A 645 40.58 -9.28 17.51
CA ASP A 645 41.21 -9.92 18.69
C ASP A 645 41.11 -11.45 18.64
N ARG A 646 39.92 -12.00 18.35
CA ARG A 646 39.73 -13.46 18.22
C ARG A 646 40.48 -14.07 17.04
N ARG A 647 40.65 -13.30 15.96
CA ARG A 647 41.41 -13.74 14.79
C ARG A 647 42.90 -13.76 15.13
N ALA A 648 43.39 -12.72 15.78
CA ALA A 648 44.76 -12.58 16.27
C ALA A 648 45.14 -13.69 17.28
N GLU A 649 44.24 -14.01 18.22
CA GLU A 649 44.40 -15.15 19.13
C GLU A 649 44.49 -16.50 18.39
N HIS A 650 43.77 -16.66 17.29
CA HIS A 650 43.72 -17.92 16.52
C HIS A 650 44.90 -18.08 15.55
N ASP A 651 45.37 -17.01 14.91
CA ASP A 651 46.48 -17.03 13.95
C ASP A 651 47.85 -16.66 14.54
N GLY A 652 47.89 -16.39 15.86
CA GLY A 652 49.10 -16.05 16.59
C GLY A 652 49.70 -14.75 16.09
N ASP A 653 48.87 -13.70 16.02
CA ASP A 653 49.25 -12.36 15.58
C ASP A 653 49.93 -12.37 14.19
N ALA A 654 49.42 -13.19 13.26
CA ALA A 654 50.06 -13.36 11.95
C ALA A 654 50.16 -12.04 11.17
N ASP A 655 49.11 -11.22 11.23
CA ASP A 655 49.06 -9.91 10.58
C ASP A 655 50.09 -8.93 11.19
N LEU A 656 50.27 -8.92 12.51
CA LEU A 656 51.29 -8.12 13.20
C LEU A 656 52.72 -8.59 12.86
N ARG A 657 52.94 -9.91 12.77
CA ARG A 657 54.24 -10.46 12.34
C ARG A 657 54.56 -10.09 10.89
N ALA A 658 53.58 -10.17 9.99
CA ALA A 658 53.74 -9.74 8.60
C ALA A 658 54.02 -8.22 8.49
N TYR A 659 53.31 -7.42 9.29
CA TYR A 659 53.52 -5.97 9.37
C TYR A 659 54.91 -5.61 9.92
N ASN A 660 55.34 -6.26 11.00
CA ASN A 660 56.69 -6.09 11.56
C ASN A 660 57.78 -6.50 10.55
N ALA A 661 57.58 -7.58 9.79
CA ALA A 661 58.50 -7.98 8.73
C ALA A 661 58.59 -6.95 7.59
N MET A 662 57.47 -6.31 7.23
CA MET A 662 57.44 -5.22 6.24
C MET A 662 58.17 -3.97 6.75
N LEU A 663 57.92 -3.55 8.01
CA LEU A 663 58.65 -2.44 8.64
C LEU A 663 60.15 -2.74 8.74
N HIS A 664 60.52 -3.99 9.05
CA HIS A 664 61.92 -4.41 9.05
C HIS A 664 62.52 -4.24 7.65
N ARG A 665 61.84 -4.68 6.59
CA ARG A 665 62.30 -4.45 5.20
C ARG A 665 62.49 -2.96 4.92
N LEU A 666 61.53 -2.10 5.25
CA LEU A 666 61.64 -0.64 5.05
C LEU A 666 62.78 0.00 5.87
N ALA A 667 63.09 -0.54 7.05
CA ALA A 667 64.17 -0.05 7.90
C ALA A 667 65.56 -0.58 7.49
N THR A 668 65.63 -1.77 6.89
CA THR A 668 66.90 -2.39 6.46
C THR A 668 67.26 -2.02 5.02
N GLU A 669 66.25 -1.77 4.17
CA GLU A 669 66.43 -1.19 2.84
C GLU A 669 66.68 0.31 2.99
N THR A 670 67.93 0.65 3.32
CA THR A 670 68.47 1.98 3.06
C THR A 670 68.26 2.26 1.57
N ARG A 671 67.60 3.38 1.21
CA ARG A 671 67.53 3.85 -0.19
C ARG A 671 68.90 3.66 -0.82
N PRO A 672 69.02 2.96 -1.97
CA PRO A 672 70.34 2.74 -2.56
C PRO A 672 70.96 4.11 -2.81
N SER A 673 72.13 4.34 -2.20
CA SER A 673 72.96 5.50 -2.52
C SER A 673 73.25 5.44 -4.00
N VAL A 674 72.75 6.40 -4.76
CA VAL A 674 73.31 6.69 -6.07
C VAL A 674 74.72 7.22 -5.81
N ALA A 675 75.71 6.36 -5.98
CA ALA A 675 77.13 6.71 -6.03
C ALA A 675 77.86 5.69 -6.93
N GLU A 676 77.74 5.95 -8.23
CA GLU A 676 78.84 6.04 -9.20
C GLU A 676 80.13 5.23 -8.96
N SER A 677 80.22 4.06 -9.61
CA SER A 677 81.39 3.47 -10.32
C SER A 677 81.09 1.97 -10.50
N ASP A 678 81.09 1.32 -11.66
CA ASP A 678 81.51 1.65 -13.02
C ASP A 678 80.65 0.77 -13.95
N ILE A 679 80.25 1.22 -15.14
CA ILE A 679 81.02 0.93 -16.36
C ILE A 679 81.77 -0.41 -16.24
N LEU A 680 81.04 -1.51 -16.29
CA LEU A 680 81.25 -2.53 -17.31
C LEU A 680 79.98 -3.36 -17.45
N GLU A 681 79.59 -3.43 -18.71
CA GLU A 681 78.62 -4.35 -19.31
C GLU A 681 77.12 -4.05 -19.14
N SER A 682 76.61 -3.56 -20.28
CA SER A 682 75.23 -3.56 -20.78
C SER A 682 74.35 -2.38 -20.37
N SER A 683 74.50 -1.27 -21.11
CA SER A 683 73.47 -0.24 -21.19
C SER A 683 72.41 -0.59 -22.25
N PRO A 684 71.11 -0.41 -21.97
CA PRO A 684 70.00 -0.55 -22.89
C PRO A 684 69.70 0.78 -23.61
N GLY A 685 69.48 0.74 -24.92
CA GLY A 685 69.01 1.88 -25.73
C GLY A 685 67.52 1.78 -26.00
N HIS A 686 66.73 2.64 -25.35
CA HIS A 686 65.36 2.93 -25.73
C HIS A 686 65.38 4.06 -26.77
N THR A 687 64.74 3.88 -27.92
CA THR A 687 64.39 5.00 -28.82
C THR A 687 62.88 5.12 -28.88
N ASP A 688 62.41 6.24 -28.38
CA ASP A 688 61.06 6.78 -28.55
C ASP A 688 60.88 7.31 -29.99
N ARG A 689 59.73 7.05 -30.61
CA ARG A 689 59.11 7.89 -31.65
C ARG A 689 57.63 7.55 -31.80
N GLY A 690 56.75 8.49 -31.42
CA GLY A 690 55.43 8.65 -31.99
C GLY A 690 55.45 9.63 -33.19
N GLY A 691 54.53 9.43 -34.15
CA GLY A 691 54.31 10.35 -35.27
C GLY A 691 53.29 9.82 -36.29
N ASP A 692 52.37 10.69 -36.69
CA ASP A 692 51.07 10.47 -37.36
C ASP A 692 51.06 10.03 -38.84
N ALA A 693 49.94 9.39 -39.19
CA ALA A 693 49.08 9.49 -40.39
C ALA A 693 49.60 9.46 -41.86
N ALA A 694 48.80 8.71 -42.66
CA ALA A 694 48.43 8.89 -44.08
C ALA A 694 49.33 8.29 -45.21
N GLY A 695 48.67 7.64 -46.19
CA GLY A 695 49.14 7.59 -47.59
C GLY A 695 49.25 6.21 -48.25
N GLU A 696 48.16 5.78 -48.90
CA GLU A 696 48.06 5.18 -50.26
C GLU A 696 48.93 4.00 -50.76
N MET A 697 48.20 3.05 -51.40
CA MET A 697 48.54 2.29 -52.63
C MET A 697 49.66 1.23 -52.53
N SER A 698 49.64 0.06 -53.18
CA SER A 698 48.79 -0.57 -54.19
C SER A 698 49.08 -2.08 -54.19
N GLU A 699 48.05 -2.86 -54.53
CA GLU A 699 48.05 -4.13 -55.28
C GLU A 699 49.29 -5.06 -55.26
N ALA A 700 49.07 -6.34 -54.92
CA ALA A 700 48.72 -7.33 -55.95
C ALA A 700 48.57 -8.77 -55.40
N ARG A 701 47.36 -9.31 -55.58
CA ARG A 701 47.00 -10.68 -56.02
C ARG A 701 47.76 -11.88 -55.44
N SER A 702 47.02 -12.76 -54.76
CA SER A 702 46.36 -13.91 -55.41
C SER A 702 45.55 -14.74 -54.40
N GLU A 703 44.24 -14.72 -54.60
CA GLU A 703 43.19 -15.68 -54.19
C GLU A 703 43.44 -17.11 -54.74
N PRO A 704 42.58 -18.14 -54.52
CA PRO A 704 41.36 -18.21 -53.69
C PRO A 704 41.15 -19.55 -52.92
N ASP A 705 39.94 -19.69 -52.36
CA ASP A 705 39.12 -20.92 -52.27
C ASP A 705 39.40 -21.90 -51.13
N ASP A 706 38.41 -22.57 -50.52
CA ASP A 706 36.95 -22.55 -50.52
C ASP A 706 36.59 -23.41 -49.27
N GLY A 707 35.55 -23.15 -48.48
CA GLY A 707 34.29 -23.83 -48.73
C GLY A 707 33.97 -24.94 -47.71
N SER A 708 32.83 -24.78 -47.04
CA SER A 708 31.86 -25.82 -46.63
C SER A 708 32.09 -26.73 -45.40
N VAL A 709 31.25 -26.50 -44.38
CA VAL A 709 30.17 -27.38 -43.85
C VAL A 709 30.36 -28.91 -43.87
N SER A 710 30.23 -29.58 -42.71
CA SER A 710 29.15 -30.57 -42.42
C SER A 710 29.36 -31.32 -41.08
N ALA A 711 28.23 -31.73 -40.50
CA ALA A 711 28.01 -32.48 -39.27
C ALA A 711 28.46 -33.96 -39.30
N GLY A 712 28.56 -34.58 -38.11
CA GLY A 712 28.64 -36.05 -37.96
C GLY A 712 28.65 -36.56 -36.51
N GLN A 713 27.67 -37.41 -36.19
CA GLN A 713 27.47 -38.15 -34.93
C GLN A 713 28.54 -39.23 -34.65
N ARG A 714 28.70 -39.62 -33.36
CA ARG A 714 29.04 -40.97 -32.81
C ARG A 714 28.93 -40.90 -31.28
N ALA A 715 28.01 -41.60 -30.59
CA ALA A 715 27.87 -43.05 -30.34
C ALA A 715 28.86 -43.63 -29.29
N ASP A 716 28.30 -43.93 -28.12
CA ASP A 716 28.53 -45.01 -27.13
C ASP A 716 29.92 -45.51 -26.74
N ARG A 717 30.15 -45.56 -25.41
CA ARG A 717 30.84 -46.66 -24.72
C ARG A 717 30.22 -46.96 -23.35
N ALA A 718 29.63 -48.16 -23.25
CA ALA A 718 29.49 -48.99 -22.06
C ALA A 718 30.91 -49.44 -21.58
N SER A 719 31.22 -50.01 -20.42
CA SER A 719 30.53 -50.66 -19.30
C SER A 719 31.66 -51.21 -18.39
N SER A 720 31.50 -51.22 -17.05
CA SER A 720 31.80 -52.39 -16.19
C SER A 720 31.80 -52.02 -14.69
N GLU A 721 30.79 -52.59 -14.03
CA GLU A 721 30.42 -52.69 -12.60
C GLU A 721 31.38 -53.73 -11.89
N PRO A 722 31.24 -54.22 -10.62
CA PRO A 722 30.17 -54.05 -9.62
C PRO A 722 30.68 -54.11 -8.11
N PRO A 723 29.91 -54.59 -7.08
CA PRO A 723 29.73 -53.88 -5.78
C PRO A 723 30.03 -54.81 -4.56
N GLU A 724 29.70 -54.40 -3.32
CA GLU A 724 29.22 -55.26 -2.20
C GLU A 724 29.22 -54.50 -0.82
N PRO A 725 28.55 -54.98 0.25
CA PRO A 725 27.09 -55.03 0.40
C PRO A 725 26.62 -54.53 1.79
N ALA A 726 25.30 -54.58 2.01
CA ALA A 726 24.62 -54.19 3.23
C ALA A 726 24.61 -55.28 4.33
N ARG A 727 24.54 -54.83 5.58
CA ARG A 727 23.68 -55.36 6.64
C ARG A 727 23.03 -54.20 7.40
#